data_AF-A0A517NBE6-F1
#
_entry.id   AF-A0A517NBE6-F1
#
_cell.length_a   1.000
_cell.length_b   1.000
_cell.length_c   1.000
_cell.angle_alpha   90.00
_cell.angle_beta   90.00
_cell.angle_gamma   90.00
#
_symmetry.space_group_name_H-M   'P 1'
#
loop_
_entity.id
_entity.type
_entity.pdbx_description
1 polymer ?
#
loop_
_entity_poly.entity_id
_entity_poly.type
_entity_poly.pdbx_seq_one_letter_code
_entity_poly.pdbx_strand_id
1 'polypeptide(L)'
;MATEQQRSPTRHPSMTSSGSPIHMRFHPFQRKMLPLVAAALGMMWLHMAPCRSVVAQSPRSEAETHRGSELREWLIQGPSLNSASNDHSTTTGNSSHTIQTGGESTGIRMHLSSPAQIQDTVPVPAETPVTNKTPTTAPAPENRPSTKSFGELLSDIRPSDVTWDGETVRPDVLRDAGQPADRMPPIAAGEDHTWPLLKHRRDFPYGFTGPSGIAPTEQQSSSHFIPVEDRWRLGQQDSDRYGRQHPVMDDYPGVKGTWWDPFNQNVWKGDFPIIGQHTFLNITGISETLIEARQLPTPTTPFESTRNPGQAEFFGDPDSVSVIQNTAIAIDLFHGNTFSKPVDWRVKADLVFNTNNFRAEELGVVSPDVRDGLNRNRNDVALQEWFFELKLADISPYYDFASVRAGSQLFVSDFRGFIFNDINRGVRLFGTRHSNRDQFNLIWFDQTEKDTNSLLNRLDDDRHQNTWIANYYRQDFLYPGNVANVSFHANHDQATEEFDRNNFLVRPDPVGVAIPHDVKSYYFGCANNGHCERYNFSNAFYYVFGKDDLNPIAGKEVDISAYMFASEISYDRDWVRFRTSYFYNSGDSDPNDDTATGFDAIFPEPNFAGQEFSFWGRQAVRLFGVELTNREALGANMRNTKFQGQTNFVNPGLHLFNLGLDADITPRVKTINNLNLLWFDETEVLETYLFVNDVDKFIGTDISTGLEWRPLLNNNVLVLGGLATLISGEGFEDLFRTLEGDTRNHVAGFLELVLEY
;
A
#
# COMPACT_ATOMS: atom_id res chain seq x y z
N MET A 1 -36.14 -62.75 23.24
CA MET A 1 -37.23 -63.56 22.66
C MET A 1 -36.98 -63.63 21.16
N ALA A 2 -36.75 -64.86 20.64
CA ALA A 2 -37.06 -65.38 19.29
C ALA A 2 -36.76 -64.49 18.05
N THR A 3 -36.09 -64.88 16.95
CA THR A 3 -35.42 -66.08 16.38
C THR A 3 -34.83 -65.54 15.04
N GLU A 4 -33.57 -65.72 14.64
CA GLU A 4 -33.04 -66.88 13.88
C GLU A 4 -33.91 -67.24 12.63
N GLN A 5 -33.43 -67.51 11.41
CA GLN A 5 -32.21 -68.19 10.95
C GLN A 5 -32.32 -68.30 9.39
N GLN A 6 -31.24 -68.24 8.58
CA GLN A 6 -30.64 -69.35 7.79
C GLN A 6 -29.93 -68.71 6.57
N ARG A 7 -28.77 -69.12 6.03
CA ARG A 7 -27.87 -70.27 6.22
C ARG A 7 -26.50 -69.94 5.59
N SER A 8 -25.43 -70.33 6.28
CA SER A 8 -24.06 -70.59 5.78
C SER A 8 -24.01 -72.01 5.13
N PRO A 9 -22.88 -72.64 4.64
CA PRO A 9 -21.45 -72.55 5.05
C PRO A 9 -20.41 -72.47 3.90
N THR A 10 -19.33 -71.67 4.00
CA THR A 10 -17.97 -71.98 4.51
C THR A 10 -17.23 -73.21 3.95
N ARG A 11 -16.03 -72.99 3.36
CA ARG A 11 -14.73 -73.44 3.93
C ARG A 11 -13.49 -72.88 3.19
N HIS A 12 -12.57 -72.39 4.03
CA HIS A 12 -11.14 -72.02 3.92
C HIS A 12 -10.23 -72.97 3.10
N PRO A 13 -8.94 -72.64 2.76
CA PRO A 13 -7.99 -71.83 3.56
C PRO A 13 -6.98 -70.92 2.82
N SER A 14 -6.31 -70.11 3.63
CA SER A 14 -5.18 -69.21 3.34
C SER A 14 -3.84 -69.94 3.16
N MET A 15 -3.00 -69.49 2.23
CA MET A 15 -1.53 -69.48 2.37
C MET A 15 -0.83 -68.59 1.30
N THR A 16 0.10 -67.76 1.80
CA THR A 16 1.41 -67.33 1.23
C THR A 16 1.56 -66.40 0.02
N SER A 17 2.10 -65.20 0.33
CA SER A 17 3.26 -64.50 -0.26
C SER A 17 3.37 -64.21 -1.77
N SER A 18 3.47 -62.91 -2.13
CA SER A 18 4.59 -62.32 -2.89
C SER A 18 4.25 -60.86 -3.25
N GLY A 19 5.25 -59.97 -3.27
CA GLY A 19 5.08 -58.53 -3.40
C GLY A 19 4.91 -57.97 -4.83
N SER A 20 4.95 -56.63 -4.84
CA SER A 20 5.04 -55.67 -5.96
C SER A 20 3.74 -54.93 -6.35
N PRO A 21 3.87 -53.65 -6.78
CA PRO A 21 2.99 -52.57 -6.37
C PRO A 21 1.86 -52.28 -7.36
N ILE A 22 0.78 -51.73 -6.83
CA ILE A 22 -0.40 -51.30 -7.60
C ILE A 22 -0.04 -50.05 -8.40
N HIS A 23 -0.05 -50.20 -9.73
CA HIS A 23 -0.09 -49.10 -10.68
C HIS A 23 -1.39 -48.29 -10.49
N MET A 24 -1.27 -47.08 -9.93
CA MET A 24 -2.28 -46.02 -10.11
C MET A 24 -2.03 -45.37 -11.48
N ARG A 25 -2.96 -45.57 -12.41
CA ARG A 25 -3.00 -44.87 -13.70
C ARG A 25 -3.42 -43.41 -13.45
N PHE A 26 -2.52 -42.47 -13.69
CA PHE A 26 -2.84 -41.06 -13.89
C PHE A 26 -3.37 -40.85 -15.33
N HIS A 27 -4.59 -40.33 -15.46
CA HIS A 27 -5.17 -39.81 -16.71
C HIS A 27 -4.89 -38.28 -16.84
N PRO A 28 -5.09 -37.65 -18.01
CA PRO A 28 -4.11 -36.77 -18.63
C PRO A 28 -4.35 -35.29 -18.27
N PHE A 29 -4.14 -34.93 -17.00
CA PHE A 29 -4.23 -33.53 -16.55
C PHE A 29 -2.96 -32.71 -16.86
N GLN A 30 -1.82 -33.37 -17.11
CA GLN A 30 -0.52 -32.70 -17.29
C GLN A 30 -0.21 -32.22 -18.71
N ARG A 31 -1.01 -32.58 -19.73
CA ARG A 31 -0.70 -32.23 -21.14
C ARG A 31 -1.25 -30.88 -21.62
N LYS A 32 -2.17 -30.25 -20.89
CA LYS A 32 -2.74 -28.93 -21.24
C LYS A 32 -2.15 -27.76 -20.42
N MET A 33 -1.63 -27.99 -19.20
CA MET A 33 -1.02 -26.94 -18.37
C MET A 33 0.36 -26.49 -18.86
N LEU A 34 1.19 -27.40 -19.39
CA LEU A 34 2.56 -27.09 -19.79
C LEU A 34 2.68 -26.03 -20.92
N PRO A 35 1.84 -26.06 -21.99
CA PRO A 35 1.90 -25.03 -23.02
C PRO A 35 1.31 -23.68 -22.58
N LEU A 36 0.39 -23.64 -21.59
CA LEU A 36 -0.21 -22.39 -21.09
C LEU A 36 0.69 -21.69 -20.06
N VAL A 37 1.33 -22.44 -19.17
CA VAL A 37 2.41 -21.91 -18.32
C VAL A 37 3.60 -21.47 -19.17
N ALA A 38 3.91 -22.18 -20.26
CA ALA A 38 4.91 -21.75 -21.22
C ALA A 38 4.47 -20.55 -22.08
N ALA A 39 3.18 -20.32 -22.29
CA ALA A 39 2.64 -19.13 -22.96
C ALA A 39 2.65 -17.90 -22.02
N ALA A 40 2.35 -18.07 -20.74
CA ALA A 40 2.48 -17.02 -19.73
C ALA A 40 3.96 -16.65 -19.47
N LEU A 41 4.83 -17.66 -19.34
CA LEU A 41 6.30 -17.46 -19.29
C LEU A 41 6.86 -16.97 -20.64
N GLY A 42 6.22 -17.34 -21.75
CA GLY A 42 6.58 -16.95 -23.11
C GLY A 42 6.18 -15.51 -23.44
N MET A 43 5.06 -15.01 -22.91
CA MET A 43 4.66 -13.60 -22.98
C MET A 43 5.54 -12.72 -22.09
N MET A 44 5.96 -13.21 -20.91
CA MET A 44 7.06 -12.59 -20.14
C MET A 44 8.35 -12.51 -20.97
N TRP A 45 8.62 -13.47 -21.86
CA TRP A 45 9.79 -13.47 -22.75
C TRP A 45 9.63 -12.59 -24.00
N LEU A 46 8.44 -12.50 -24.60
CA LEU A 46 8.23 -11.78 -25.87
C LEU A 46 8.39 -10.26 -25.77
N HIS A 47 8.38 -9.70 -24.56
CA HIS A 47 8.66 -8.27 -24.30
C HIS A 47 10.11 -7.98 -23.90
N MET A 48 11.02 -8.96 -23.94
CA MET A 48 12.39 -8.81 -23.44
C MET A 48 13.44 -8.83 -24.56
N ALA A 49 13.80 -7.65 -25.05
CA ALA A 49 15.14 -7.45 -25.58
C ALA A 49 16.11 -7.38 -24.38
N PRO A 50 17.25 -8.10 -24.40
CA PRO A 50 18.24 -7.94 -23.33
C PRO A 50 18.77 -6.51 -23.37
N CYS A 51 18.63 -5.81 -22.24
CA CYS A 51 19.21 -4.49 -22.02
C CYS A 51 20.76 -4.63 -22.05
N ARG A 52 21.33 -4.64 -23.26
CA ARG A 52 22.78 -4.59 -23.48
C ARG A 52 23.21 -3.14 -23.53
N SER A 53 24.20 -2.81 -22.71
CA SER A 53 24.97 -1.59 -22.82
C SER A 53 25.55 -1.46 -24.23
N VAL A 54 24.97 -0.56 -25.04
CA VAL A 54 25.55 -0.21 -26.34
C VAL A 54 26.68 0.78 -26.08
N VAL A 55 27.89 0.26 -25.90
CA VAL A 55 29.11 1.02 -26.15
C VAL A 55 29.23 1.19 -27.66
N ALA A 56 28.77 2.33 -28.17
CA ALA A 56 28.86 2.67 -29.58
C ALA A 56 30.33 2.94 -29.95
N GLN A 57 30.97 1.98 -30.62
CA GLN A 57 32.13 2.23 -31.47
C GLN A 57 31.65 2.86 -32.78
N SER A 58 32.08 4.09 -33.07
CA SER A 58 31.79 4.77 -34.33
C SER A 58 32.69 4.28 -35.47
N PRO A 59 32.17 4.10 -36.70
CA PRO A 59 32.99 4.03 -37.90
C PRO A 59 33.14 5.43 -38.54
N ARG A 60 34.36 5.70 -39.04
CA ARG A 60 34.73 6.81 -39.92
C ARG A 60 33.99 6.75 -41.27
N SER A 61 33.56 7.90 -41.80
CA SER A 61 34.22 8.65 -42.90
C SER A 61 33.29 9.68 -43.56
N GLU A 62 33.90 10.66 -44.26
CA GLU A 62 33.34 11.77 -45.07
C GLU A 62 33.13 13.09 -44.28
N ALA A 63 34.13 13.97 -44.17
CA ALA A 63 34.77 14.85 -45.17
C ALA A 63 33.95 16.11 -45.49
N GLU A 64 34.28 17.22 -44.83
CA GLU A 64 34.29 18.54 -45.47
C GLU A 64 35.19 19.55 -44.73
N THR A 65 35.74 20.44 -45.53
CA THR A 65 36.98 21.21 -45.42
C THR A 65 36.85 22.52 -44.63
N HIS A 66 37.82 22.87 -43.75
CA HIS A 66 38.74 24.02 -43.91
C HIS A 66 39.42 24.50 -42.61
N ARG A 67 40.75 24.75 -42.73
CA ARG A 67 41.64 25.67 -41.96
C ARG A 67 41.76 25.42 -40.45
N GLY A 68 42.92 25.25 -39.83
CA GLY A 68 44.31 25.47 -40.22
C GLY A 68 45.13 25.66 -38.94
N SER A 69 46.39 25.19 -38.95
CA SER A 69 47.48 25.44 -37.97
C SER A 69 47.28 24.96 -36.53
N GLU A 70 48.23 24.44 -35.76
CA GLU A 70 49.66 24.12 -35.84
C GLU A 70 49.93 23.41 -34.48
N LEU A 71 50.40 22.16 -34.45
CA LEU A 71 51.80 21.73 -34.28
C LEU A 71 52.23 21.43 -32.82
N ARG A 72 52.99 20.32 -32.71
CA ARG A 72 53.92 19.85 -31.65
C ARG A 72 53.28 19.05 -30.49
N GLU A 73 53.32 17.72 -30.39
CA GLU A 73 54.34 16.66 -30.65
C GLU A 73 55.24 16.35 -29.42
N TRP A 74 55.47 15.03 -29.21
CA TRP A 74 56.40 14.30 -28.31
C TRP A 74 55.92 13.94 -26.89
N LEU A 75 55.62 12.65 -26.57
CA LEU A 75 56.53 11.49 -26.32
C LEU A 75 57.33 11.72 -24.99
N ILE A 76 57.50 10.82 -24.03
CA ILE A 76 57.65 9.35 -24.03
C ILE A 76 57.88 8.85 -22.57
N GLN A 77 57.68 7.54 -22.33
CA GLN A 77 58.28 6.65 -21.29
C GLN A 77 57.83 6.66 -19.81
N GLY A 78 57.43 5.45 -19.34
CA GLY A 78 57.50 5.00 -17.92
C GLY A 78 58.93 4.62 -17.52
N PRO A 79 59.22 3.64 -16.61
CA PRO A 79 58.35 2.71 -15.85
C PRO A 79 58.78 2.49 -14.35
N SER A 80 58.16 1.48 -13.70
CA SER A 80 58.70 0.64 -12.57
C SER A 80 58.74 1.26 -11.15
N LEU A 81 58.66 0.58 -9.99
CA LEU A 81 58.58 -0.82 -9.52
C LEU A 81 58.31 -0.78 -7.99
N ASN A 82 57.68 -1.84 -7.44
CA ASN A 82 57.78 -2.42 -6.08
C ASN A 82 57.69 -1.56 -4.79
N SER A 83 56.81 -1.94 -3.85
CA SER A 83 57.14 -2.84 -2.70
C SER A 83 56.03 -2.85 -1.64
N ALA A 84 55.90 -4.01 -0.98
CA ALA A 84 54.91 -4.38 0.03
C ALA A 84 55.13 -3.76 1.43
N SER A 85 54.05 -3.68 2.24
CA SER A 85 54.00 -4.25 3.60
C SER A 85 52.65 -4.00 4.30
N ASN A 86 52.20 -5.01 5.04
CA ASN A 86 51.05 -5.05 5.95
C ASN A 86 51.06 -3.93 7.01
N ASP A 87 49.89 -3.48 7.50
CA ASP A 87 49.29 -4.01 8.74
C ASP A 87 48.06 -3.20 9.20
N HIS A 88 47.21 -3.87 9.97
CA HIS A 88 45.96 -3.43 10.60
C HIS A 88 46.09 -2.17 11.47
N SER A 89 45.06 -1.31 11.45
CA SER A 89 44.33 -0.92 12.68
C SER A 89 43.07 -0.07 12.38
N THR A 90 41.96 -0.56 12.88
CA THR A 90 40.76 0.15 13.39
C THR A 90 40.87 1.67 13.57
N THR A 91 39.89 2.39 13.03
CA THR A 91 39.58 3.77 13.42
C THR A 91 38.07 3.90 13.69
N THR A 92 37.75 4.17 14.95
CA THR A 92 36.47 4.72 15.42
C THR A 92 36.31 6.14 14.87
N GLY A 93 35.32 6.35 14.01
CA GLY A 93 34.91 7.66 13.51
C GLY A 93 33.56 8.04 14.09
N ASN A 94 33.55 9.07 14.92
CA ASN A 94 32.36 9.79 15.36
C ASN A 94 31.67 10.45 14.15
N SER A 95 30.46 10.02 13.81
CA SER A 95 29.55 10.74 12.92
C SER A 95 28.32 11.18 13.70
N SER A 96 28.11 12.49 13.74
CA SER A 96 26.86 13.13 14.14
C SER A 96 25.74 12.66 13.21
N HIS A 97 24.93 11.72 13.69
CA HIS A 97 23.75 11.23 12.99
C HIS A 97 22.53 12.05 13.42
N THR A 98 21.98 12.81 12.47
CA THR A 98 20.59 13.26 12.51
C THR A 98 19.71 12.02 12.58
N ILE A 99 18.94 11.90 13.66
CA ILE A 99 17.94 10.84 13.84
C ILE A 99 16.81 11.15 12.86
N GLN A 100 16.87 10.58 11.67
CA GLN A 100 15.66 10.32 10.89
C GLN A 100 15.02 9.09 11.55
N THR A 101 13.97 9.34 12.33
CA THR A 101 13.02 8.32 12.73
C THR A 101 12.38 7.77 11.46
N GLY A 102 12.98 6.72 10.90
CA GLY A 102 12.31 5.81 9.98
C GLY A 102 11.30 4.99 10.76
N GLY A 103 10.26 5.65 11.27
CA GLY A 103 9.00 5.01 11.62
C GLY A 103 8.23 4.90 10.32
N GLU A 104 7.96 3.69 9.88
CA GLU A 104 6.90 3.45 8.92
C GLU A 104 5.63 4.07 9.50
N SER A 105 5.15 5.16 8.89
CA SER A 105 3.76 5.57 9.06
C SER A 105 2.94 4.46 8.42
N THR A 106 2.56 3.45 9.20
CA THR A 106 1.42 2.59 8.90
C THR A 106 0.18 3.48 8.94
N GLY A 107 -0.01 4.28 7.89
CA GLY A 107 -1.16 5.14 7.71
C GLY A 107 -2.41 4.27 7.76
N ILE A 108 -3.41 4.74 8.49
CA ILE A 108 -4.73 4.11 8.52
C ILE A 108 -5.26 4.15 7.08
N ARG A 109 -5.54 2.98 6.52
CA ARG A 109 -6.14 2.84 5.20
C ARG A 109 -7.65 2.76 5.36
N MET A 110 -8.32 3.91 5.32
CA MET A 110 -9.78 3.94 5.19
C MET A 110 -10.13 3.71 3.73
N HIS A 111 -10.89 2.63 3.47
CA HIS A 111 -11.28 2.19 2.13
C HIS A 111 -12.40 3.07 1.56
N LEU A 112 -12.13 4.36 1.37
CA LEU A 112 -13.01 5.26 0.61
C LEU A 112 -12.25 6.10 -0.43
N SER A 113 -10.93 6.25 -0.30
CA SER A 113 -10.02 6.67 -1.38
C SER A 113 -8.56 6.38 -1.01
N SER A 114 -7.74 5.93 -1.96
CA SER A 114 -6.35 5.50 -1.69
C SER A 114 -5.35 6.27 -2.54
N PRO A 115 -4.51 7.15 -1.94
CA PRO A 115 -3.28 7.58 -2.58
C PRO A 115 -2.13 6.68 -2.14
N ALA A 116 -1.48 6.04 -3.13
CA ALA A 116 -0.23 5.27 -3.04
C ALA A 116 -0.25 4.04 -2.10
N GLN A 117 -0.62 2.90 -2.70
CA GLN A 117 -0.42 1.56 -2.16
C GLN A 117 1.09 1.25 -2.04
N ILE A 118 1.72 1.58 -0.92
CA ILE A 118 3.00 1.00 -0.54
C ILE A 118 2.67 -0.32 0.17
N GLN A 119 3.00 -1.45 -0.46
CA GLN A 119 2.98 -2.75 0.22
C GLN A 119 3.89 -2.67 1.45
N ASP A 120 3.56 -3.42 2.52
CA ASP A 120 4.47 -3.74 3.63
C ASP A 120 5.66 -4.60 3.12
N THR A 121 6.44 -4.07 2.18
CA THR A 121 7.76 -4.55 1.85
C THR A 121 8.73 -3.81 2.75
N VAL A 122 9.34 -4.54 3.68
CA VAL A 122 10.42 -4.04 4.53
C VAL A 122 11.41 -3.22 3.67
N PRO A 123 11.59 -1.92 3.94
CA PRO A 123 12.39 -1.05 3.08
C PRO A 123 13.87 -1.44 3.11
N VAL A 124 14.50 -1.45 1.92
CA VAL A 124 15.95 -1.55 1.76
C VAL A 124 16.55 -0.15 1.98
N PRO A 125 17.62 0.02 2.78
CA PRO A 125 18.25 1.33 2.96
C PRO A 125 18.86 1.83 1.64
N ALA A 126 18.50 3.06 1.27
CA ALA A 126 19.04 3.73 0.09
C ALA A 126 20.57 3.91 0.19
N GLU A 127 21.31 3.44 -0.82
CA GLU A 127 22.73 3.76 -0.98
C GLU A 127 22.90 5.26 -1.22
N THR A 128 23.79 5.89 -0.47
CA THR A 128 24.15 7.30 -0.61
C THR A 128 25.01 7.52 -1.86
N PRO A 129 24.78 8.60 -2.65
CA PRO A 129 25.62 8.88 -3.81
C PRO A 129 27.01 9.38 -3.38
N VAL A 130 28.03 8.63 -3.80
CA VAL A 130 29.45 9.01 -3.68
C VAL A 130 29.72 10.22 -4.58
N THR A 131 29.99 11.37 -3.98
CA THR A 131 30.50 12.55 -4.70
C THR A 131 32.02 12.60 -4.66
N ASN A 132 32.62 12.48 -5.85
CA ASN A 132 34.06 12.62 -6.08
C ASN A 132 34.54 14.04 -5.73
N LYS A 133 35.52 14.15 -4.83
CA LYS A 133 36.29 15.38 -4.59
C LYS A 133 37.36 15.55 -5.67
N THR A 134 37.44 16.74 -6.25
CA THR A 134 38.65 17.25 -6.91
C THR A 134 38.87 18.72 -6.49
N PRO A 135 40.11 19.20 -6.27
CA PRO A 135 40.38 20.48 -5.61
C PRO A 135 40.76 21.58 -6.60
N THR A 136 40.25 22.80 -6.45
CA THR A 136 40.80 23.96 -7.18
C THR A 136 40.69 25.28 -6.41
N THR A 137 41.89 25.83 -6.17
CA THR A 137 42.36 27.22 -5.96
C THR A 137 41.41 28.42 -5.98
N ALA A 138 41.68 29.33 -5.02
CA ALA A 138 41.18 30.69 -4.88
C ALA A 138 41.60 31.66 -6.02
N PRO A 139 40.88 32.80 -6.15
CA PRO A 139 41.57 34.09 -6.08
C PRO A 139 40.87 35.13 -5.17
N ALA A 140 41.63 36.15 -4.75
CA ALA A 140 41.25 37.25 -3.86
C ALA A 140 41.10 38.59 -4.64
N PRO A 141 40.89 39.78 -4.00
CA PRO A 141 39.57 40.39 -3.79
C PRO A 141 39.45 41.86 -4.27
N GLU A 142 38.25 42.47 -4.19
CA GLU A 142 38.08 43.93 -4.33
C GLU A 142 37.06 44.52 -3.31
N ASN A 143 37.58 45.38 -2.40
CA ASN A 143 37.03 46.57 -1.68
C ASN A 143 35.50 46.71 -1.45
N ARG A 144 34.90 47.08 -0.29
CA ARG A 144 35.19 47.86 0.97
C ARG A 144 33.88 47.83 1.84
N PRO A 145 33.70 48.44 3.06
CA PRO A 145 34.62 49.12 3.99
C PRO A 145 34.54 48.73 5.50
N SER A 146 35.68 48.92 6.17
CA SER A 146 35.98 49.24 7.59
C SER A 146 35.03 48.90 8.75
N THR A 147 35.43 47.90 9.54
CA THR A 147 35.16 47.80 10.99
C THR A 147 36.51 47.73 11.71
N LYS A 148 36.62 48.42 12.85
CA LYS A 148 37.87 48.62 13.60
C LYS A 148 38.59 47.31 13.92
N SER A 149 39.91 47.29 13.79
CA SER A 149 40.71 46.09 14.03
C SER A 149 40.81 45.78 15.53
N PHE A 150 40.81 44.48 15.83
CA PHE A 150 40.94 43.89 17.15
C PHE A 150 42.16 44.39 17.96
N GLY A 151 43.18 44.95 17.29
CA GLY A 151 44.38 45.51 17.93
C GLY A 151 44.15 46.82 18.69
N GLU A 152 43.12 47.59 18.35
CA GLU A 152 42.80 48.86 19.05
C GLU A 152 41.97 48.65 20.33
N LEU A 153 41.39 47.45 20.52
CA LEU A 153 40.65 47.09 21.75
C LEU A 153 41.56 46.55 22.87
N LEU A 154 42.85 46.34 22.59
CA LEU A 154 43.80 45.70 23.52
C LEU A 154 44.70 46.69 24.28
N SER A 155 44.62 48.00 24.04
CA SER A 155 45.48 49.00 24.69
C SER A 155 45.03 49.43 26.11
N ASP A 156 43.90 48.94 26.61
CA ASP A 156 43.30 49.39 27.87
C ASP A 156 43.53 48.46 29.08
N ILE A 157 44.39 47.45 28.97
CA ILE A 157 44.76 46.61 30.13
C ILE A 157 46.25 46.78 30.43
N ARG A 158 46.53 47.64 31.41
CA ARG A 158 47.86 47.72 32.04
C ARG A 158 48.06 46.49 32.93
N PRO A 159 49.20 45.79 32.86
CA PRO A 159 49.50 44.72 33.81
C PRO A 159 49.91 45.36 35.14
N SER A 160 49.02 45.35 36.12
CA SER A 160 49.39 45.49 37.53
C SER A 160 49.50 44.10 38.15
N ASP A 161 50.72 43.78 38.57
CA ASP A 161 51.10 42.81 39.60
C ASP A 161 50.63 41.36 39.43
N VAL A 162 51.22 40.64 38.47
CA VAL A 162 51.38 39.18 38.58
C VAL A 162 52.80 38.81 38.14
N THR A 163 53.64 38.46 39.10
CA THR A 163 54.93 37.81 38.84
C THR A 163 54.66 36.41 38.29
N TRP A 164 55.02 36.17 37.03
CA TRP A 164 55.00 34.83 36.44
C TRP A 164 56.17 34.01 37.01
N ASP A 165 55.87 33.12 37.94
CA ASP A 165 56.67 31.93 38.17
C ASP A 165 56.56 31.01 36.95
N GLY A 166 57.67 30.36 36.59
CA GLY A 166 57.88 29.68 35.32
C GLY A 166 57.12 28.36 35.12
N GLU A 167 55.91 28.21 35.63
CA GLU A 167 55.04 27.06 35.33
C GLU A 167 53.70 27.52 34.76
N THR A 168 53.73 27.88 33.46
CA THR A 168 52.52 28.08 32.65
C THR A 168 51.84 26.74 32.41
N VAL A 169 50.89 26.38 33.28
CA VAL A 169 49.91 25.33 33.00
C VAL A 169 49.10 25.76 31.77
N ARG A 170 49.39 25.19 30.61
CA ARG A 170 48.50 25.28 29.44
C ARG A 170 47.16 24.63 29.81
N PRO A 171 46.00 25.18 29.43
CA PRO A 171 44.73 24.50 29.62
C PRO A 171 44.75 23.12 28.94
N ASP A 172 44.24 22.09 29.62
CA ASP A 172 44.39 20.68 29.23
C ASP A 172 43.94 20.34 27.79
N VAL A 173 43.04 21.14 27.22
CA VAL A 173 42.49 20.95 25.85
C VAL A 173 43.52 21.24 24.75
N LEU A 174 44.66 21.86 25.06
CA LEU A 174 45.70 22.23 24.08
C LEU A 174 47.03 21.47 24.29
N ARG A 175 47.01 20.35 25.02
CA ARG A 175 48.18 19.46 25.17
C ARG A 175 48.33 18.51 23.99
N ASP A 176 49.57 18.17 23.68
CA ASP A 176 49.93 17.24 22.60
C ASP A 176 49.47 15.81 22.96
N ALA A 177 48.77 15.13 22.05
CA ALA A 177 48.05 13.88 22.32
C ALA A 177 48.97 12.69 22.67
N GLY A 178 50.29 12.85 22.49
CA GLY A 178 51.31 11.87 22.86
C GLY A 178 52.03 12.13 24.19
N GLN A 179 51.73 13.21 24.92
CA GLN A 179 52.31 13.44 26.24
C GLN A 179 51.59 12.61 27.31
N PRO A 180 52.30 11.81 28.14
CA PRO A 180 51.66 11.15 29.26
C PRO A 180 51.10 12.22 30.20
N ALA A 181 49.86 12.04 30.67
CA ALA A 181 49.29 12.86 31.72
C ALA A 181 50.11 12.64 33.00
N ASP A 182 51.20 13.38 33.14
CA ASP A 182 52.13 13.25 34.25
C ASP A 182 51.48 13.85 35.49
N ARG A 183 50.82 12.93 36.22
CA ARG A 183 50.16 13.07 37.52
C ARG A 183 48.72 13.57 37.44
N MET A 184 47.83 12.71 37.94
CA MET A 184 46.55 13.15 38.47
C MET A 184 46.79 14.28 39.49
N PRO A 185 45.92 15.30 39.55
CA PRO A 185 46.04 16.36 40.56
C PRO A 185 46.18 15.74 41.96
N PRO A 186 47.01 16.32 42.84
CA PRO A 186 47.26 15.76 44.15
C PRO A 186 45.94 15.66 44.94
N ILE A 187 45.56 14.44 45.29
CA ILE A 187 44.46 14.15 46.21
C ILE A 187 44.84 14.73 47.56
N ALA A 188 44.04 15.66 48.09
CA ALA A 188 44.22 16.19 49.42
C ALA A 188 44.11 15.03 50.42
N ALA A 189 45.20 14.70 51.10
CA ALA A 189 45.20 13.58 52.06
C ALA A 189 44.24 13.89 53.21
N GLY A 190 43.14 13.14 53.29
CA GLY A 190 42.11 13.28 54.32
C GLY A 190 40.75 13.76 53.82
N GLU A 191 40.62 14.15 52.55
CA GLU A 191 39.32 14.36 51.91
C GLU A 191 38.85 13.05 51.26
N ASP A 192 37.72 12.53 51.74
CA ASP A 192 37.06 11.40 51.09
C ASP A 192 36.39 11.87 49.79
N HIS A 193 37.11 11.84 48.67
CA HIS A 193 36.56 12.20 47.35
C HIS A 193 35.50 11.20 46.83
N THR A 194 35.17 10.16 47.61
CA THR A 194 34.01 9.29 47.35
C THR A 194 32.73 9.79 48.03
N TRP A 195 32.83 10.82 48.90
CA TRP A 195 31.68 11.39 49.63
C TRP A 195 31.69 12.93 49.67
N PRO A 196 30.63 13.60 49.16
CA PRO A 196 29.47 13.01 48.49
C PRO A 196 29.85 12.45 47.12
N LEU A 197 29.22 11.33 46.74
CA LEU A 197 29.35 10.76 45.40
C LEU A 197 29.08 11.83 44.32
N LEU A 198 29.83 11.76 43.21
CA LEU A 198 29.64 12.65 42.06
C LEU A 198 28.18 12.59 41.59
N LYS A 199 27.46 13.69 41.75
CA LYS A 199 26.10 13.85 41.19
C LYS A 199 26.20 14.47 39.81
N HIS A 200 25.94 13.69 38.76
CA HIS A 200 25.78 14.25 37.42
C HIS A 200 24.48 15.03 37.34
N ARG A 201 24.54 16.29 36.91
CA ARG A 201 23.33 17.06 36.60
C ARG A 201 22.67 16.40 35.38
N ARG A 202 21.54 15.72 35.59
CA ARG A 202 20.71 15.27 34.46
C ARG A 202 19.81 16.42 34.05
N ASP A 203 19.85 16.77 32.77
CA ASP A 203 18.84 17.64 32.22
C ASP A 203 17.48 16.91 32.20
N PHE A 204 16.41 17.66 32.00
CA PHE A 204 15.10 17.04 31.81
C PHE A 204 15.02 16.41 30.41
N PRO A 205 14.32 15.28 30.26
CA PRO A 205 14.05 14.70 28.94
C PRO A 205 13.34 15.69 28.01
N TYR A 206 13.43 15.47 26.69
CA TYR A 206 12.62 16.21 25.72
C TYR A 206 11.12 16.08 26.07
N GLY A 207 10.37 17.16 25.84
CA GLY A 207 8.99 17.28 26.32
C GLY A 207 8.09 16.10 25.95
N PHE A 208 7.06 15.86 26.77
CA PHE A 208 6.11 14.74 26.66
C PHE A 208 6.73 13.35 26.45
N THR A 209 7.70 13.02 27.30
CA THR A 209 8.38 11.72 27.42
C THR A 209 7.71 10.74 28.38
N GLY A 210 6.73 11.19 29.16
CA GLY A 210 6.08 10.39 30.20
C GLY A 210 7.04 9.98 31.34
N PRO A 211 6.52 9.34 32.41
CA PRO A 211 7.35 8.81 33.48
C PRO A 211 8.25 7.67 32.97
N SER A 212 9.42 7.50 33.59
CA SER A 212 10.24 6.30 33.35
C SER A 212 9.52 5.07 33.89
N GLY A 213 9.39 4.04 33.05
CA GLY A 213 8.86 2.73 33.43
C GLY A 213 9.93 1.76 33.99
N ILE A 214 11.15 2.23 34.21
CA ILE A 214 12.31 1.42 34.62
C ILE A 214 12.59 1.69 36.10
N ALA A 215 12.50 0.65 36.91
CA ALA A 215 12.85 0.73 38.32
C ALA A 215 14.38 0.73 38.47
N PRO A 216 14.98 1.67 39.22
CA PRO A 216 16.42 1.67 39.49
C PRO A 216 16.84 0.35 40.16
N THR A 217 17.74 -0.37 39.52
CA THR A 217 18.29 -1.66 39.98
C THR A 217 19.71 -1.49 40.54
N GLU A 218 20.46 -0.53 40.03
CA GLU A 218 21.83 -0.23 40.44
C GLU A 218 21.91 1.07 41.22
N GLN A 219 22.60 1.02 42.35
CA GLN A 219 22.93 2.22 43.12
C GLN A 219 24.35 2.67 42.77
N GLN A 220 24.53 3.98 42.65
CA GLN A 220 25.85 4.56 42.49
C GLN A 220 26.74 4.19 43.67
N SER A 221 27.77 3.37 43.42
CA SER A 221 28.71 2.89 44.44
C SER A 221 30.04 3.65 44.45
N SER A 222 30.36 4.36 43.37
CA SER A 222 31.58 5.18 43.25
C SER A 222 31.36 6.40 42.36
N SER A 223 32.21 7.42 42.49
CA SER A 223 32.17 8.62 41.64
C SER A 223 32.53 8.36 40.17
N HIS A 224 33.17 7.22 39.86
CA HIS A 224 33.55 6.83 38.49
C HIS A 224 32.45 6.06 37.74
N PHE A 225 31.36 5.69 38.42
CA PHE A 225 30.29 4.89 37.85
C PHE A 225 28.94 5.52 38.16
N ILE A 226 28.22 5.98 37.15
CA ILE A 226 26.88 6.57 37.31
C ILE A 226 25.90 5.69 36.54
N PRO A 227 25.03 4.92 37.20
CA PRO A 227 24.09 4.03 36.52
C PRO A 227 23.05 4.86 35.76
N VAL A 228 22.95 4.64 34.45
CA VAL A 228 21.98 5.26 33.56
C VAL A 228 21.09 4.16 32.97
N GLU A 229 20.04 3.83 33.70
CA GLU A 229 19.18 2.70 33.36
C GLU A 229 18.14 3.03 32.30
N ASP A 230 17.58 4.25 32.33
CA ASP A 230 16.69 4.75 31.29
C ASP A 230 17.49 5.44 30.18
N ARG A 231 17.82 4.69 29.13
CA ARG A 231 18.52 5.21 27.94
C ARG A 231 17.66 6.12 27.07
N TRP A 232 16.35 6.10 27.24
CA TRP A 232 15.41 6.84 26.39
C TRP A 232 15.19 8.25 26.93
N ARG A 233 15.19 8.42 28.25
CA ARG A 233 14.94 9.70 28.92
C ARG A 233 16.24 10.37 29.37
N LEU A 234 17.23 10.40 28.47
CA LEU A 234 18.46 11.14 28.65
C LEU A 234 18.18 12.61 28.35
N GLY A 235 18.14 13.44 29.39
CA GLY A 235 17.85 14.85 29.21
C GLY A 235 18.88 15.57 28.35
N GLN A 236 18.39 16.45 27.49
CA GLN A 236 19.18 17.41 26.73
C GLN A 236 18.49 18.77 26.82
N GLN A 237 19.27 19.84 26.89
CA GLN A 237 18.71 21.17 27.03
C GLN A 237 17.93 21.58 25.78
N ASP A 238 16.84 22.30 26.03
CA ASP A 238 16.11 23.05 25.02
C ASP A 238 17.08 24.01 24.31
N SER A 239 17.19 23.89 22.99
CA SER A 239 18.10 24.70 22.20
C SER A 239 17.35 25.47 21.13
N ASP A 240 17.16 26.77 21.34
CA ASP A 240 16.79 27.71 20.28
C ASP A 240 18.05 28.35 19.70
N ARG A 241 18.78 27.58 18.89
CA ARG A 241 20.08 28.00 18.32
C ARG A 241 19.99 29.32 17.57
N TYR A 242 18.85 29.61 16.93
CA TYR A 242 18.67 30.77 16.06
C TYR A 242 17.82 31.88 16.68
N GLY A 243 17.34 31.73 17.92
CA GLY A 243 16.53 32.72 18.62
C GLY A 243 15.17 32.99 17.97
N ARG A 244 14.63 32.01 17.24
CA ARG A 244 13.39 32.16 16.45
C ARG A 244 12.18 31.48 17.08
N GLN A 245 12.32 30.92 18.29
CA GLN A 245 11.25 30.28 19.04
C GLN A 245 10.60 29.11 18.28
N HIS A 246 11.40 28.33 17.56
CA HIS A 246 10.98 27.10 16.86
C HIS A 246 9.70 27.27 15.99
N PRO A 247 9.76 28.01 14.86
CA PRO A 247 8.63 28.13 13.94
C PRO A 247 8.11 26.77 13.45
N VAL A 248 6.78 26.66 13.27
CA VAL A 248 6.00 25.43 13.00
C VAL A 248 6.32 24.72 11.66
N MET A 249 7.31 25.18 10.89
CA MET A 249 7.70 24.60 9.59
C MET A 249 9.21 24.48 9.40
N ASP A 250 9.99 24.87 10.41
CA ASP A 250 11.44 24.83 10.35
C ASP A 250 11.92 23.73 11.31
N ASP A 251 12.83 22.87 10.86
CA ASP A 251 13.45 21.87 11.73
C ASP A 251 14.48 22.50 12.65
N TYR A 252 14.29 22.33 13.96
CA TYR A 252 15.21 22.78 14.99
C TYR A 252 15.71 21.60 15.82
N PRO A 253 17.01 21.50 16.10
CA PRO A 253 17.48 20.58 17.11
C PRO A 253 16.96 21.03 18.48
N GLY A 254 16.47 20.08 19.24
CA GLY A 254 16.14 20.26 20.65
C GLY A 254 14.82 21.00 20.94
N VAL A 255 13.85 20.90 20.05
CA VAL A 255 12.46 21.31 20.32
C VAL A 255 11.84 20.36 21.34
N LYS A 256 11.13 20.90 22.33
CA LYS A 256 10.43 20.07 23.31
C LYS A 256 9.18 19.47 22.68
N GLY A 257 9.09 18.14 22.73
CA GLY A 257 7.89 17.41 22.35
C GLY A 257 6.67 17.79 23.16
N THR A 258 5.50 17.65 22.54
CA THR A 258 4.21 17.85 23.19
C THR A 258 3.22 16.79 22.76
N TRP A 259 2.14 16.55 23.53
CA TRP A 259 1.22 15.43 23.26
C TRP A 259 0.39 15.60 21.99
N TRP A 260 0.28 16.80 21.45
CA TRP A 260 -0.52 17.14 20.26
C TRP A 260 0.38 17.55 19.10
N ASP A 261 1.70 17.40 19.24
CA ASP A 261 2.68 17.73 18.22
C ASP A 261 3.09 16.48 17.44
N PRO A 262 2.66 16.36 16.17
CA PRO A 262 2.98 15.22 15.33
C PRO A 262 4.45 15.22 14.87
N PHE A 263 5.18 16.33 14.99
CA PHE A 263 6.55 16.45 14.48
C PHE A 263 7.60 16.12 15.53
N ASN A 264 7.48 16.65 16.75
CA ASN A 264 8.51 16.48 17.78
C ASN A 264 8.28 15.25 18.66
N GLN A 265 9.36 14.66 19.18
CA GLN A 265 9.32 13.36 19.88
C GLN A 265 8.27 13.30 20.99
N ASN A 266 7.42 12.28 21.00
CA ASN A 266 6.41 12.14 22.05
C ASN A 266 6.10 10.65 22.36
N VAL A 267 5.61 10.34 23.58
CA VAL A 267 5.32 8.94 23.97
C VAL A 267 4.23 8.30 23.11
N TRP A 268 3.26 9.06 22.63
CA TRP A 268 2.09 8.52 21.93
C TRP A 268 2.35 8.19 20.47
N LYS A 269 3.51 8.57 19.92
CA LYS A 269 3.96 8.22 18.56
C LYS A 269 4.94 7.05 18.53
N GLY A 270 5.16 6.39 19.67
CA GLY A 270 6.14 5.32 19.79
C GLY A 270 7.60 5.79 19.86
N ASP A 271 7.87 7.09 20.04
CA ASP A 271 9.25 7.61 20.16
C ASP A 271 9.91 7.22 21.50
N PHE A 272 9.10 7.02 22.54
CA PHE A 272 9.54 6.59 23.87
C PHE A 272 8.79 5.34 24.31
N PRO A 273 9.44 4.40 25.02
CA PRO A 273 8.76 3.23 25.53
C PRO A 273 7.78 3.63 26.64
N ILE A 274 6.60 3.02 26.60
CA ILE A 274 5.55 3.20 27.61
C ILE A 274 5.70 2.18 28.75
N ILE A 275 6.23 0.99 28.46
CA ILE A 275 6.50 -0.08 29.44
C ILE A 275 7.92 -0.59 29.24
N GLY A 276 8.72 -0.59 30.31
CA GLY A 276 10.11 -1.05 30.26
C GLY A 276 10.96 -0.26 29.26
N GLN A 277 11.78 -0.96 28.47
CA GLN A 277 12.70 -0.36 27.48
C GLN A 277 12.36 -0.64 26.01
N HIS A 278 11.41 -1.54 25.77
CA HIS A 278 11.19 -2.16 24.46
C HIS A 278 9.72 -2.25 24.04
N THR A 279 8.78 -1.72 24.85
CA THR A 279 7.36 -1.68 24.50
C THR A 279 6.95 -0.25 24.21
N PHE A 280 6.43 -0.02 23.01
CA PHE A 280 6.08 1.29 22.48
C PHE A 280 4.59 1.33 22.15
N LEU A 281 4.00 2.51 22.29
CA LEU A 281 2.61 2.77 21.94
C LEU A 281 2.58 3.84 20.86
N ASN A 282 1.94 3.53 19.74
CA ASN A 282 1.63 4.47 18.68
C ASN A 282 0.12 4.67 18.60
N ILE A 283 -0.33 5.93 18.63
CA ILE A 283 -1.71 6.35 18.49
C ILE A 283 -1.79 7.27 17.28
N THR A 284 -2.60 6.90 16.30
CA THR A 284 -2.85 7.70 15.11
C THR A 284 -4.32 8.08 15.07
N GLY A 285 -4.60 9.36 14.80
CA GLY A 285 -5.95 9.87 14.62
C GLY A 285 -6.15 10.32 13.19
N ILE A 286 -7.18 9.82 12.51
CA ILE A 286 -7.51 10.29 11.15
C ILE A 286 -8.95 10.78 11.08
N SER A 287 -9.13 11.91 10.41
CA SER A 287 -10.41 12.43 9.97
C SER A 287 -10.40 12.54 8.46
N GLU A 288 -11.26 11.77 7.80
CA GLU A 288 -11.45 11.78 6.35
C GLU A 288 -12.86 12.29 6.03
N THR A 289 -12.95 13.30 5.18
CA THR A 289 -14.21 13.81 4.63
C THR A 289 -14.21 13.62 3.13
N LEU A 290 -15.14 12.81 2.60
CA LEU A 290 -15.39 12.65 1.18
C LEU A 290 -16.72 13.31 0.81
N ILE A 291 -16.70 14.20 -0.17
CA ILE A 291 -17.87 14.78 -0.81
C ILE A 291 -17.85 14.33 -2.26
N GLU A 292 -18.85 13.59 -2.70
CA GLU A 292 -18.95 13.06 -4.06
C GLU A 292 -20.30 13.46 -4.67
N ALA A 293 -20.28 14.09 -5.83
CA ALA A 293 -21.47 14.40 -6.63
C ALA A 293 -21.34 13.69 -7.97
N ARG A 294 -22.38 12.98 -8.40
CA ARG A 294 -22.30 12.12 -9.58
C ARG A 294 -23.62 11.98 -10.30
N GLN A 295 -23.52 11.58 -11.56
CA GLN A 295 -24.62 11.18 -12.41
C GLN A 295 -24.51 9.70 -12.71
N LEU A 296 -25.55 8.94 -12.41
CA LEU A 296 -25.64 7.50 -12.72
C LEU A 296 -26.97 7.19 -13.38
N PRO A 297 -27.01 6.27 -14.37
CA PRO A 297 -28.29 5.76 -14.87
C PRO A 297 -29.09 5.18 -13.70
N THR A 298 -30.13 5.90 -13.30
CA THR A 298 -30.91 5.58 -12.11
C THR A 298 -32.30 5.15 -12.55
N PRO A 299 -32.68 3.87 -12.35
CA PRO A 299 -34.00 3.41 -12.73
C PRO A 299 -35.06 4.08 -11.86
N THR A 300 -36.17 4.46 -12.48
CA THR A 300 -37.39 4.81 -11.77
C THR A 300 -38.02 3.54 -11.21
N THR A 301 -38.76 3.66 -10.10
CA THR A 301 -39.52 2.50 -9.61
C THR A 301 -40.67 2.21 -10.59
N PRO A 302 -40.72 1.02 -11.25
CA PRO A 302 -41.69 0.80 -12.32
C PRO A 302 -43.14 0.64 -11.85
N PHE A 303 -43.37 0.56 -10.53
CA PHE A 303 -44.65 0.10 -9.97
C PHE A 303 -45.26 0.99 -8.87
N GLU A 304 -44.54 1.98 -8.34
CA GLU A 304 -44.88 2.50 -7.01
C GLU A 304 -44.96 4.03 -6.92
N SER A 305 -43.98 4.79 -7.41
CA SER A 305 -44.03 6.27 -7.51
C SER A 305 -42.79 6.82 -8.22
N THR A 306 -42.98 7.74 -9.16
CA THR A 306 -41.89 8.59 -9.69
C THR A 306 -41.82 9.90 -8.93
N ARG A 307 -40.64 10.55 -8.92
CA ARG A 307 -40.51 11.87 -8.31
C ARG A 307 -41.37 12.92 -9.01
N ASN A 308 -41.35 12.92 -10.35
CA ASN A 308 -42.08 13.90 -11.15
C ASN A 308 -43.38 13.29 -11.71
N PRO A 309 -44.53 14.00 -11.64
CA PRO A 309 -45.78 13.53 -12.23
C PRO A 309 -45.66 13.37 -13.75
N GLY A 310 -46.16 12.24 -14.27
CA GLY A 310 -46.23 12.00 -15.72
C GLY A 310 -44.91 11.52 -16.36
N GLN A 311 -43.90 11.17 -15.56
CA GLN A 311 -42.71 10.46 -16.07
C GLN A 311 -43.10 9.04 -16.52
N ALA A 312 -42.82 8.74 -17.78
CA ALA A 312 -42.95 7.40 -18.37
C ALA A 312 -41.59 6.79 -18.75
N GLU A 313 -40.51 7.57 -18.60
CA GLU A 313 -39.14 7.13 -18.85
C GLU A 313 -38.72 6.11 -17.80
N PHE A 314 -38.00 5.07 -18.24
CA PHE A 314 -37.49 4.06 -17.32
C PHE A 314 -36.37 4.61 -16.44
N PHE A 315 -35.43 5.37 -17.02
CA PHE A 315 -34.37 6.05 -16.28
C PHE A 315 -34.79 7.48 -15.90
N GLY A 316 -34.65 7.81 -14.63
CA GLY A 316 -35.04 9.10 -14.06
C GLY A 316 -33.91 10.12 -14.00
N ASP A 317 -33.99 11.03 -13.03
CA ASP A 317 -32.94 12.00 -12.72
C ASP A 317 -31.66 11.27 -12.24
N PRO A 318 -30.53 11.39 -12.95
CA PRO A 318 -29.31 10.64 -12.64
C PRO A 318 -28.53 11.24 -11.46
N ASP A 319 -28.87 12.44 -11.00
CA ASP A 319 -28.07 13.19 -10.04
C ASP A 319 -28.12 12.56 -8.64
N SER A 320 -26.96 12.43 -8.00
CA SER A 320 -26.83 12.04 -6.59
C SER A 320 -25.62 12.68 -5.93
N VAL A 321 -25.71 12.88 -4.61
CA VAL A 321 -24.64 13.45 -3.78
C VAL A 321 -24.45 12.59 -2.54
N SER A 322 -23.20 12.30 -2.20
CA SER A 322 -22.80 11.64 -0.96
C SER A 322 -21.80 12.50 -0.20
N VAL A 323 -21.99 12.57 1.12
CA VAL A 323 -21.02 13.13 2.06
C VAL A 323 -20.72 12.07 3.11
N ILE A 324 -19.48 11.63 3.14
CA ILE A 324 -19.02 10.58 4.05
C ILE A 324 -17.93 11.17 4.93
N GLN A 325 -18.08 11.02 6.24
CA GLN A 325 -17.09 11.41 7.23
C GLN A 325 -16.65 10.17 7.99
N ASN A 326 -15.38 9.82 7.90
CA ASN A 326 -14.77 8.80 8.76
C ASN A 326 -13.86 9.46 9.79
N THR A 327 -13.99 9.05 11.04
CA THR A 327 -13.06 9.40 12.11
C THR A 327 -12.51 8.12 12.71
N ALA A 328 -11.21 7.92 12.58
CA ALA A 328 -10.53 6.71 13.03
C ALA A 328 -9.53 7.02 14.14
N ILE A 329 -9.43 6.10 15.09
CA ILE A 329 -8.38 6.07 16.11
C ILE A 329 -7.73 4.69 16.03
N ALA A 330 -6.45 4.65 15.68
CA ALA A 330 -5.63 3.45 15.67
C ALA A 330 -4.76 3.41 16.93
N ILE A 331 -4.75 2.26 17.59
CA ILE A 331 -3.92 1.99 18.76
C ILE A 331 -3.02 0.82 18.41
N ASP A 332 -1.72 1.06 18.40
CA ASP A 332 -0.70 0.07 18.08
C ASP A 332 0.30 -0.06 19.22
N LEU A 333 0.28 -1.20 19.90
CA LEU A 333 1.18 -1.54 21.00
C LEU A 333 2.11 -2.66 20.52
N PHE A 334 3.40 -2.38 20.43
CA PHE A 334 4.38 -3.34 19.93
C PHE A 334 5.60 -3.44 20.83
N HIS A 335 6.25 -4.60 20.76
CA HIS A 335 7.47 -4.89 21.49
C HIS A 335 8.61 -5.28 20.56
N GLY A 336 9.78 -4.72 20.84
CA GLY A 336 11.02 -5.04 20.14
C GLY A 336 11.82 -3.80 19.80
N ASN A 337 13.07 -3.99 19.41
CA ASN A 337 13.92 -2.91 18.88
C ASN A 337 13.76 -2.85 17.35
N THR A 338 12.71 -2.16 16.91
CA THR A 338 12.27 -2.10 15.49
C THR A 338 13.30 -1.50 14.54
N PHE A 339 14.28 -0.75 15.05
CA PHE A 339 15.36 -0.21 14.22
C PHE A 339 16.23 -1.28 13.54
N SER A 340 16.29 -2.51 14.07
CA SER A 340 17.17 -3.55 13.52
C SER A 340 16.56 -4.94 13.46
N LYS A 341 15.44 -5.18 14.15
CA LYS A 341 14.77 -6.48 14.16
C LYS A 341 13.27 -6.32 13.94
N PRO A 342 12.61 -7.28 13.29
CA PRO A 342 11.15 -7.36 13.28
C PRO A 342 10.60 -7.42 14.71
N VAL A 343 9.40 -6.86 14.89
CA VAL A 343 8.68 -6.86 16.18
C VAL A 343 8.55 -8.28 16.73
N ASP A 344 8.67 -8.42 18.05
CA ASP A 344 8.53 -9.72 18.71
C ASP A 344 7.04 -10.06 18.90
N TRP A 345 6.25 -9.07 19.29
CA TRP A 345 4.80 -9.15 19.32
C TRP A 345 4.17 -7.77 19.10
N ARG A 346 2.94 -7.75 18.59
CA ARG A 346 2.15 -6.53 18.32
C ARG A 346 0.67 -6.76 18.60
N VAL A 347 0.03 -5.77 19.19
CA VAL A 347 -1.43 -5.69 19.36
C VAL A 347 -1.88 -4.42 18.67
N LYS A 348 -2.77 -4.55 17.69
CA LYS A 348 -3.35 -3.41 16.97
C LYS A 348 -4.87 -3.39 17.13
N ALA A 349 -5.46 -2.21 17.24
CA ALA A 349 -6.91 -2.00 17.28
C ALA A 349 -7.29 -0.63 16.67
N ASP A 350 -8.12 -0.66 15.64
CA ASP A 350 -8.52 0.51 14.86
C ASP A 350 -10.05 0.70 14.94
N LEU A 351 -10.47 1.71 15.68
CA LEU A 351 -11.88 2.06 15.86
C LEU A 351 -12.26 3.17 14.88
N VAL A 352 -13.28 2.93 14.07
CA VAL A 352 -13.76 3.86 13.05
C VAL A 352 -15.20 4.27 13.34
N PHE A 353 -15.44 5.58 13.35
CA PHE A 353 -16.75 6.20 13.42
C PHE A 353 -17.08 6.78 12.05
N ASN A 354 -18.17 6.34 11.43
CA ASN A 354 -18.63 6.80 10.14
C ASN A 354 -19.93 7.60 10.28
N THR A 355 -20.03 8.70 9.56
CA THR A 355 -21.29 9.41 9.28
C THR A 355 -21.45 9.50 7.77
N ASN A 356 -22.56 8.95 7.26
CA ASN A 356 -22.86 8.88 5.84
C ASN A 356 -24.17 9.62 5.57
N ASN A 357 -24.09 10.67 4.75
CA ASN A 357 -25.24 11.33 4.14
C ASN A 357 -25.26 11.00 2.66
N PHE A 358 -26.41 10.55 2.15
CA PHE A 358 -26.60 10.29 0.73
C PHE A 358 -27.95 10.86 0.29
N ARG A 359 -27.95 11.50 -0.86
CA ARG A 359 -29.14 12.06 -1.48
C ARG A 359 -29.17 11.63 -2.95
N ALA A 360 -30.26 10.98 -3.34
CA ALA A 360 -30.56 10.70 -4.73
C ALA A 360 -31.67 11.64 -5.22
N GLU A 361 -31.79 11.80 -6.53
CA GLU A 361 -32.86 12.59 -7.13
C GLU A 361 -34.02 11.72 -7.67
N GLU A 362 -34.01 10.41 -7.37
CA GLU A 362 -35.08 9.45 -7.65
C GLU A 362 -35.49 8.62 -6.41
N LEU A 363 -36.77 8.21 -6.36
CA LEU A 363 -37.33 7.36 -5.30
C LEU A 363 -36.89 5.89 -5.50
N GLY A 364 -36.88 5.12 -4.42
CA GLY A 364 -36.51 3.69 -4.50
C GLY A 364 -35.00 3.43 -4.57
N VAL A 365 -34.16 4.48 -4.54
CA VAL A 365 -32.69 4.36 -4.57
C VAL A 365 -32.12 4.17 -3.18
N VAL A 366 -32.65 4.91 -2.20
CA VAL A 366 -32.19 4.86 -0.80
C VAL A 366 -32.68 3.59 -0.09
N SER A 367 -33.88 3.14 -0.43
CA SER A 367 -34.62 2.03 0.17
C SER A 367 -35.71 1.61 -0.82
N PRO A 368 -36.10 0.33 -0.90
CA PRO A 368 -37.28 -0.08 -1.68
C PRO A 368 -38.56 0.62 -1.21
N ASP A 369 -38.65 1.02 0.06
CA ASP A 369 -39.79 1.77 0.57
C ASP A 369 -39.70 3.24 0.13
N VAL A 370 -40.50 3.61 -0.89
CA VAL A 370 -40.54 4.98 -1.43
C VAL A 370 -40.89 6.05 -0.39
N ARG A 371 -41.47 5.68 0.77
CA ARG A 371 -41.78 6.61 1.87
C ARG A 371 -40.54 7.08 2.61
N ASP A 372 -39.43 6.36 2.52
CA ASP A 372 -38.13 6.78 3.07
C ASP A 372 -37.56 7.99 2.31
N GLY A 373 -38.12 8.28 1.13
CA GLY A 373 -37.81 9.48 0.35
C GLY A 373 -36.45 9.42 -0.32
N LEU A 374 -35.86 10.60 -0.50
CA LEU A 374 -34.67 10.81 -1.34
C LEU A 374 -33.35 10.87 -0.55
N ASN A 375 -33.44 11.02 0.77
CA ASN A 375 -32.29 11.33 1.63
C ASN A 375 -32.08 10.22 2.64
N ARG A 376 -30.82 9.80 2.79
CA ARG A 376 -30.37 8.87 3.81
C ARG A 376 -29.32 9.53 4.69
N ASN A 377 -29.47 9.39 6.01
CA ASN A 377 -28.42 9.69 6.97
C ASN A 377 -28.21 8.45 7.86
N ARG A 378 -26.96 8.00 7.98
CA ARG A 378 -26.55 6.85 8.78
C ARG A 378 -25.29 7.20 9.57
N ASN A 379 -25.21 6.65 10.77
CA ASN A 379 -24.00 6.70 11.58
C ASN A 379 -23.65 5.27 11.96
N ASP A 380 -22.38 4.95 11.93
CA ASP A 380 -21.88 3.61 12.22
C ASP A 380 -20.57 3.68 13.00
N VAL A 381 -20.31 2.64 13.80
CA VAL A 381 -19.09 2.51 14.59
C VAL A 381 -18.64 1.07 14.53
N ALA A 382 -17.39 0.87 14.10
CA ALA A 382 -16.86 -0.47 13.97
C ALA A 382 -15.37 -0.53 14.30
N LEU A 383 -14.96 -1.64 14.89
CA LEU A 383 -13.56 -1.98 15.08
C LEU A 383 -13.09 -2.70 13.81
N GLN A 384 -12.44 -1.95 12.91
CA GLN A 384 -12.12 -2.40 11.55
C GLN A 384 -10.94 -3.37 11.51
N GLU A 385 -9.79 -2.91 12.00
CA GLU A 385 -8.58 -3.72 12.11
C GLU A 385 -8.34 -4.00 13.58
N TRP A 386 -8.14 -5.28 13.91
CA TRP A 386 -7.76 -5.68 15.25
C TRP A 386 -7.03 -7.00 15.15
N PHE A 387 -5.82 -7.09 15.68
CA PHE A 387 -5.08 -8.34 15.63
C PHE A 387 -4.04 -8.44 16.73
N PHE A 388 -3.64 -9.69 16.95
CA PHE A 388 -2.41 -10.02 17.65
C PHE A 388 -1.43 -10.64 16.68
N GLU A 389 -0.22 -10.11 16.65
CA GLU A 389 0.91 -10.67 15.91
C GLU A 389 1.97 -11.19 16.89
N LEU A 390 2.52 -12.35 16.55
CA LEU A 390 3.61 -12.99 17.26
C LEU A 390 4.68 -13.45 16.27
N LYS A 391 5.92 -13.02 16.50
CA LYS A 391 7.07 -13.56 15.79
C LYS A 391 7.40 -14.95 16.33
N LEU A 392 7.40 -15.94 15.43
CA LEU A 392 7.68 -17.32 15.78
C LEU A 392 9.19 -17.58 15.88
N ALA A 393 9.96 -17.08 14.91
CA ALA A 393 11.40 -17.29 14.86
C ALA A 393 12.10 -16.29 13.94
N ASP A 394 13.35 -15.98 14.29
CA ASP A 394 14.34 -15.46 13.34
C ASP A 394 14.95 -16.66 12.58
N ILE A 395 14.75 -16.72 11.27
CA ILE A 395 15.15 -17.82 10.37
C ILE A 395 16.59 -17.66 9.88
N SER A 396 17.13 -16.44 9.86
CA SER A 396 18.49 -16.17 9.40
C SER A 396 19.25 -15.18 10.28
N PRO A 397 20.60 -15.12 10.16
CA PRO A 397 21.41 -14.10 10.84
C PRO A 397 21.10 -12.66 10.41
N TYR A 398 20.38 -12.49 9.30
CA TYR A 398 19.98 -11.19 8.76
C TYR A 398 18.58 -10.77 9.22
N TYR A 399 18.05 -11.40 10.27
CA TYR A 399 16.70 -11.17 10.79
C TYR A 399 15.59 -11.45 9.77
N ASP A 400 15.82 -12.36 8.83
CA ASP A 400 14.71 -13.01 8.14
C ASP A 400 13.84 -13.69 9.19
N PHE A 401 12.51 -13.62 9.08
CA PHE A 401 11.60 -14.03 10.15
C PHE A 401 10.41 -14.81 9.64
N ALA A 402 9.72 -15.50 10.55
CA ALA A 402 8.35 -15.97 10.36
C ALA A 402 7.48 -15.46 11.53
N SER A 403 6.33 -14.93 11.20
CA SER A 403 5.33 -14.42 12.14
C SER A 403 3.94 -14.96 11.83
N VAL A 404 3.13 -15.07 12.87
CA VAL A 404 1.69 -15.33 12.75
C VAL A 404 0.92 -14.12 13.24
N ARG A 405 -0.08 -13.71 12.48
CA ARG A 405 -1.03 -12.65 12.83
C ARG A 405 -2.45 -13.20 12.78
N ALA A 406 -3.20 -13.03 13.86
CA ALA A 406 -4.57 -13.49 13.99
C ALA A 406 -5.49 -12.34 14.40
N GLY A 407 -6.59 -12.17 13.66
CA GLY A 407 -7.57 -11.09 13.86
C GLY A 407 -8.05 -10.49 12.54
N SER A 408 -8.82 -9.41 12.62
CA SER A 408 -9.18 -8.61 11.46
C SER A 408 -7.97 -7.80 10.97
N GLN A 409 -7.57 -7.99 9.72
CA GLN A 409 -6.36 -7.36 9.16
C GLN A 409 -6.55 -7.01 7.69
N LEU A 410 -5.89 -5.95 7.24
CA LEU A 410 -5.78 -5.62 5.82
C LEU A 410 -4.92 -6.66 5.10
N PHE A 411 -5.36 -7.07 3.90
CA PHE A 411 -4.53 -7.87 3.01
C PHE A 411 -4.76 -7.52 1.55
N VAL A 412 -3.66 -7.29 0.83
CA VAL A 412 -3.63 -7.13 -0.62
C VAL A 412 -2.89 -8.31 -1.24
N SER A 413 -3.56 -9.01 -2.15
CA SER A 413 -3.07 -10.24 -2.75
C SER A 413 -1.91 -10.06 -3.74
N ASP A 414 -1.90 -8.94 -4.47
CA ASP A 414 -0.87 -8.65 -5.47
C ASP A 414 -0.45 -7.17 -5.46
N PHE A 415 0.38 -6.78 -6.43
CA PHE A 415 0.95 -5.43 -6.48
C PHE A 415 -0.08 -4.33 -6.72
N ARG A 416 -1.21 -4.64 -7.36
CA ARG A 416 -2.22 -3.64 -7.74
C ARG A 416 -3.56 -3.88 -7.07
N GLY A 417 -3.84 -5.05 -6.51
CA GLY A 417 -5.11 -5.39 -5.85
C GLY A 417 -6.15 -5.97 -6.80
N PHE A 418 -5.75 -6.80 -7.78
CA PHE A 418 -6.67 -7.31 -8.80
C PHE A 418 -7.63 -8.38 -8.29
N ILE A 419 -7.21 -9.28 -7.39
CA ILE A 419 -8.05 -10.39 -6.91
C ILE A 419 -8.70 -10.09 -5.56
N PHE A 420 -7.91 -9.58 -4.62
CA PHE A 420 -8.32 -9.37 -3.23
C PHE A 420 -7.57 -8.18 -2.63
N ASN A 421 -8.32 -7.19 -2.15
CA ASN A 421 -7.89 -6.06 -1.35
C ASN A 421 -9.01 -5.74 -0.35
N ASP A 422 -8.90 -6.29 0.86
CA ASP A 422 -9.91 -6.08 1.91
C ASP A 422 -9.30 -6.18 3.32
N ILE A 423 -9.99 -5.57 4.28
CA ILE A 423 -9.76 -5.76 5.73
C ILE A 423 -10.77 -6.78 6.23
N ASN A 424 -10.31 -7.93 6.71
CA ASN A 424 -11.23 -8.96 7.20
C ASN A 424 -10.60 -9.89 8.26
N ARG A 425 -11.44 -10.66 8.96
CA ARG A 425 -11.07 -11.60 10.02
C ARG A 425 -10.33 -12.80 9.44
N GLY A 426 -9.09 -13.01 9.87
CA GLY A 426 -8.30 -14.14 9.38
C GLY A 426 -7.06 -14.47 10.21
N VAL A 427 -6.38 -15.52 9.78
CA VAL A 427 -5.09 -15.95 10.32
C VAL A 427 -4.07 -15.99 9.19
N ARG A 428 -2.96 -15.26 9.38
CA ARG A 428 -1.88 -15.11 8.41
C ARG A 428 -0.58 -15.65 8.99
N LEU A 429 0.07 -16.54 8.26
CA LEU A 429 1.47 -16.91 8.43
C LEU A 429 2.27 -16.22 7.33
N PHE A 430 3.26 -15.42 7.72
CA PHE A 430 4.07 -14.68 6.77
C PHE A 430 5.50 -14.56 7.25
N GLY A 431 6.39 -14.23 6.32
CA GLY A 431 7.79 -14.11 6.65
C GLY A 431 8.66 -13.80 5.45
N THR A 432 9.94 -13.67 5.74
CA THR A 432 10.96 -13.32 4.78
C THR A 432 12.07 -14.37 4.75
N ARG A 433 12.81 -14.45 3.65
CA ARG A 433 13.97 -15.31 3.51
C ARG A 433 15.00 -14.69 2.57
N HIS A 434 16.24 -15.14 2.69
CA HIS A 434 17.34 -14.74 1.82
C HIS A 434 17.62 -13.24 1.89
N SER A 435 17.68 -12.70 3.11
CA SER A 435 17.87 -11.28 3.37
C SER A 435 16.77 -10.44 2.73
N ASN A 436 15.51 -10.78 3.04
CA ASN A 436 14.28 -10.12 2.54
C ASN A 436 14.02 -10.20 1.02
N ARG A 437 14.82 -10.98 0.27
CA ARG A 437 14.58 -11.16 -1.18
C ARG A 437 13.37 -12.02 -1.50
N ASP A 438 13.06 -12.96 -0.61
CA ASP A 438 11.88 -13.80 -0.71
C ASP A 438 10.90 -13.43 0.38
N GLN A 439 9.62 -13.31 0.03
CA GLN A 439 8.55 -13.07 0.99
C GLN A 439 7.42 -14.04 0.70
N PHE A 440 6.91 -14.69 1.74
CA PHE A 440 5.82 -15.65 1.62
C PHE A 440 4.67 -15.25 2.52
N ASN A 441 3.45 -15.52 2.05
CA ASN A 441 2.23 -15.28 2.78
C ASN A 441 1.30 -16.48 2.59
N LEU A 442 0.75 -16.99 3.68
CA LEU A 442 -0.36 -17.92 3.68
C LEU A 442 -1.42 -17.35 4.63
N ILE A 443 -2.60 -17.04 4.10
CA ILE A 443 -3.68 -16.45 4.89
C ILE A 443 -4.99 -17.20 4.63
N TRP A 444 -5.75 -17.38 5.70
CA TRP A 444 -7.11 -17.85 5.67
C TRP A 444 -8.02 -16.80 6.28
N PHE A 445 -9.06 -16.43 5.54
CA PHE A 445 -10.12 -15.54 5.97
C PHE A 445 -11.40 -16.31 6.23
N ASP A 446 -12.03 -15.92 7.33
CA ASP A 446 -13.40 -16.28 7.69
C ASP A 446 -14.18 -14.98 7.78
N GLN A 447 -14.80 -14.62 6.65
CA GLN A 447 -15.15 -13.25 6.39
C GLN A 447 -16.33 -12.78 7.23
N THR A 448 -16.19 -11.61 7.84
CA THR A 448 -17.31 -10.88 8.42
C THR A 448 -18.05 -10.11 7.34
N GLU A 449 -19.33 -9.94 7.55
CA GLU A 449 -20.16 -9.15 6.66
C GLU A 449 -19.81 -7.66 6.78
N LYS A 450 -20.02 -6.89 5.71
CA LYS A 450 -19.83 -5.42 5.75
C LYS A 450 -21.17 -4.70 5.84
N ASP A 451 -21.15 -3.52 6.43
CA ASP A 451 -22.28 -2.62 6.36
C ASP A 451 -22.38 -2.03 4.95
N THR A 452 -23.60 -2.02 4.41
CA THR A 452 -23.88 -1.56 3.04
C THR A 452 -23.44 -0.12 2.76
N ASN A 453 -23.46 0.73 3.79
CA ASN A 453 -23.39 2.18 3.62
C ASN A 453 -22.05 2.73 4.10
N SER A 454 -21.58 2.26 5.25
CA SER A 454 -20.27 2.65 5.79
C SER A 454 -19.13 1.82 5.20
N LEU A 455 -19.44 0.64 4.61
CA LEU A 455 -18.48 -0.36 4.14
C LEU A 455 -17.60 -0.96 5.25
N LEU A 456 -17.95 -0.68 6.50
CA LEU A 456 -17.24 -1.14 7.69
C LEU A 456 -17.61 -2.58 8.02
N ASN A 457 -16.63 -3.35 8.50
CA ASN A 457 -16.86 -4.72 9.01
C ASN A 457 -17.86 -4.76 10.17
N ARG A 458 -18.81 -5.69 10.10
CA ARG A 458 -19.77 -6.04 11.14
C ARG A 458 -19.26 -7.24 11.92
N LEU A 459 -18.64 -7.00 13.07
CA LEU A 459 -17.98 -8.07 13.86
C LEU A 459 -18.90 -9.21 14.30
N ASP A 460 -20.18 -8.91 14.50
CA ASP A 460 -21.17 -9.87 14.99
C ASP A 460 -21.85 -10.67 13.85
N ASP A 461 -21.67 -10.26 12.59
CA ASP A 461 -22.36 -10.83 11.43
C ASP A 461 -21.36 -11.58 10.53
N ASP A 462 -21.58 -12.89 10.36
CA ASP A 462 -20.73 -13.74 9.53
C ASP A 462 -21.21 -13.77 8.07
N ARG A 463 -20.29 -13.58 7.13
CA ARG A 463 -20.61 -13.59 5.69
C ARG A 463 -20.73 -15.00 5.11
N HIS A 464 -20.30 -16.03 5.84
CA HIS A 464 -20.24 -17.42 5.38
C HIS A 464 -19.38 -17.60 4.11
N GLN A 465 -18.33 -16.79 3.98
CA GLN A 465 -17.38 -16.85 2.89
C GLN A 465 -15.98 -17.14 3.44
N ASN A 466 -15.34 -18.19 2.93
CA ASN A 466 -13.98 -18.56 3.32
C ASN A 466 -13.03 -18.36 2.15
N THR A 467 -11.96 -17.60 2.38
CA THR A 467 -10.94 -17.33 1.36
C THR A 467 -9.57 -17.77 1.84
N TRP A 468 -8.87 -18.56 1.04
CA TRP A 468 -7.48 -18.95 1.25
C TRP A 468 -6.62 -18.26 0.22
N ILE A 469 -5.50 -17.67 0.65
CA ILE A 469 -4.57 -17.01 -0.24
C ILE A 469 -3.14 -17.43 0.11
N ALA A 470 -2.38 -17.83 -0.91
CA ALA A 470 -0.98 -18.17 -0.81
C ALA A 470 -0.18 -17.37 -1.84
N ASN A 471 0.69 -16.47 -1.37
CA ASN A 471 1.48 -15.59 -2.23
C ASN A 471 2.97 -15.77 -1.95
N TYR A 472 3.75 -15.73 -3.02
CA TYR A 472 5.20 -15.75 -2.95
C TYR A 472 5.78 -14.65 -3.81
N TYR A 473 6.58 -13.78 -3.19
CA TYR A 473 7.27 -12.68 -3.84
C TYR A 473 8.76 -12.96 -3.92
N ARG A 474 9.35 -12.68 -5.07
CA ARG A 474 10.78 -12.70 -5.32
C ARG A 474 11.24 -11.33 -5.80
N GLN A 475 12.07 -10.66 -5.01
CA GLN A 475 12.75 -9.43 -5.40
C GLN A 475 13.96 -9.72 -6.31
N ASP A 476 14.33 -8.71 -7.10
CA ASP A 476 15.40 -8.76 -8.10
C ASP A 476 15.29 -9.98 -9.02
N PHE A 477 14.07 -10.28 -9.47
CA PHE A 477 13.79 -11.38 -10.38
C PHE A 477 14.20 -10.99 -11.82
N LEU A 478 15.06 -11.80 -12.45
CA LEU A 478 15.70 -11.54 -13.76
C LEU A 478 16.68 -10.35 -13.79
N TYR A 479 16.33 -9.20 -13.21
CA TYR A 479 17.18 -8.02 -13.09
C TYR A 479 16.87 -7.23 -11.81
N PRO A 480 17.83 -6.41 -11.31
CA PRO A 480 17.61 -5.58 -10.13
C PRO A 480 16.44 -4.61 -10.31
N GLY A 481 15.61 -4.44 -9.28
CA GLY A 481 14.44 -3.55 -9.32
C GLY A 481 13.19 -4.17 -9.96
N ASN A 482 13.22 -5.46 -10.30
CA ASN A 482 12.04 -6.22 -10.74
C ASN A 482 11.60 -7.22 -9.67
N VAL A 483 10.32 -7.20 -9.31
CA VAL A 483 9.74 -8.11 -8.32
C VAL A 483 8.67 -8.96 -8.99
N ALA A 484 8.79 -10.27 -8.85
CA ALA A 484 7.78 -11.23 -9.32
C ALA A 484 6.94 -11.76 -8.16
N ASN A 485 5.65 -11.98 -8.41
CA ASN A 485 4.69 -12.60 -7.51
C ASN A 485 4.08 -13.82 -8.23
N VAL A 486 3.96 -14.94 -7.52
CA VAL A 486 3.03 -16.02 -7.86
C VAL A 486 2.03 -16.17 -6.72
N SER A 487 0.75 -16.27 -7.08
CA SER A 487 -0.35 -16.29 -6.13
C SER A 487 -1.37 -17.38 -6.47
N PHE A 488 -1.92 -17.99 -5.42
CA PHE A 488 -3.04 -18.91 -5.49
C PHE A 488 -4.12 -18.46 -4.52
N HIS A 489 -5.36 -18.44 -4.98
CA HIS A 489 -6.52 -18.08 -4.18
C HIS A 489 -7.58 -19.16 -4.29
N ALA A 490 -8.21 -19.51 -3.19
CA ALA A 490 -9.40 -20.35 -3.17
C ALA A 490 -10.50 -19.61 -2.43
N ASN A 491 -11.65 -19.43 -3.06
CA ASN A 491 -12.82 -18.77 -2.52
C ASN A 491 -13.97 -19.76 -2.46
N HIS A 492 -14.61 -19.84 -1.29
CA HIS A 492 -15.82 -20.61 -1.08
C HIS A 492 -16.85 -19.67 -0.47
N ASP A 493 -17.78 -19.21 -1.30
CA ASP A 493 -18.91 -18.37 -0.93
C ASP A 493 -20.15 -19.26 -0.82
N GLN A 494 -20.71 -19.40 0.38
CA GLN A 494 -21.76 -20.37 0.67
C GLN A 494 -23.16 -19.81 0.36
N ALA A 495 -24.11 -20.71 0.10
CA ALA A 495 -25.51 -20.38 -0.10
C ALA A 495 -26.10 -19.64 1.12
N THR A 496 -26.34 -18.35 0.95
CA THR A 496 -26.94 -17.47 1.96
C THR A 496 -28.03 -16.58 1.37
N GLU A 497 -28.92 -16.11 2.22
CA GLU A 497 -29.89 -15.06 1.92
C GLU A 497 -29.53 -13.85 2.79
N GLU A 498 -29.29 -12.69 2.18
CA GLU A 498 -28.94 -11.46 2.89
C GLU A 498 -29.69 -10.28 2.29
N PHE A 499 -30.29 -9.49 3.18
CA PHE A 499 -30.85 -8.18 2.87
C PHE A 499 -29.92 -7.11 3.42
N ASP A 500 -29.68 -6.08 2.61
CA ASP A 500 -28.84 -4.96 2.99
C ASP A 500 -29.50 -4.10 4.10
N ARG A 501 -28.75 -3.15 4.68
CA ARG A 501 -29.30 -2.27 5.75
C ARG A 501 -30.32 -1.25 5.25
N ASN A 502 -30.63 -1.29 3.96
CA ASN A 502 -31.64 -0.48 3.29
C ASN A 502 -32.82 -1.34 2.81
N ASN A 503 -32.85 -2.65 3.14
CA ASN A 503 -33.84 -3.65 2.77
C ASN A 503 -33.84 -4.12 1.30
N PHE A 504 -32.79 -3.87 0.54
CA PHE A 504 -32.59 -4.51 -0.77
C PHE A 504 -32.07 -5.94 -0.59
N LEU A 505 -32.59 -6.88 -1.38
CA LEU A 505 -32.01 -8.22 -1.47
C LEU A 505 -30.63 -8.11 -2.13
N VAL A 506 -29.58 -8.58 -1.45
CA VAL A 506 -28.20 -8.56 -1.95
C VAL A 506 -27.61 -9.92 -2.22
N ARG A 507 -28.09 -10.97 -1.54
CA ARG A 507 -27.80 -12.37 -1.85
C ARG A 507 -29.05 -13.21 -1.66
N PRO A 508 -29.38 -14.15 -2.55
CA PRO A 508 -28.81 -14.29 -3.90
C PRO A 508 -29.05 -13.03 -4.74
N ASP A 509 -28.34 -12.87 -5.85
CA ASP A 509 -28.56 -11.72 -6.73
C ASP A 509 -30.04 -11.72 -7.20
N PRO A 510 -30.75 -10.57 -7.14
CA PRO A 510 -32.20 -10.47 -7.36
C PRO A 510 -32.54 -10.47 -8.86
N VAL A 511 -31.92 -11.37 -9.62
CA VAL A 511 -32.02 -11.48 -11.07
C VAL A 511 -32.17 -12.94 -11.49
N GLY A 512 -32.80 -13.17 -12.64
CA GLY A 512 -33.04 -14.52 -13.18
C GLY A 512 -33.57 -15.51 -12.13
N VAL A 513 -32.80 -16.56 -11.82
CA VAL A 513 -33.14 -17.55 -10.79
C VAL A 513 -32.49 -17.18 -9.45
N ALA A 514 -33.15 -16.28 -8.71
CA ALA A 514 -32.69 -15.80 -7.39
C ALA A 514 -32.90 -16.82 -6.26
N ILE A 515 -32.08 -17.87 -6.23
CA ILE A 515 -32.08 -18.91 -5.18
C ILE A 515 -30.68 -18.98 -4.53
N PRO A 516 -30.57 -19.11 -3.20
CA PRO A 516 -29.28 -19.27 -2.53
C PRO A 516 -28.47 -20.45 -3.10
N HIS A 517 -27.21 -20.19 -3.44
CA HIS A 517 -26.31 -21.17 -4.07
C HIS A 517 -24.85 -20.96 -3.62
N ASP A 518 -24.02 -21.99 -3.79
CA ASP A 518 -22.59 -21.92 -3.47
C ASP A 518 -21.79 -21.53 -4.72
N VAL A 519 -20.78 -20.67 -4.52
CA VAL A 519 -19.76 -20.36 -5.53
C VAL A 519 -18.38 -20.79 -5.02
N LYS A 520 -17.72 -21.67 -5.77
CA LYS A 520 -16.40 -22.23 -5.46
C LYS A 520 -15.44 -21.83 -6.57
N SER A 521 -14.62 -20.80 -6.35
CA SER A 521 -13.68 -20.28 -7.35
C SER A 521 -12.23 -20.39 -6.89
N TYR A 522 -11.35 -20.78 -7.81
CA TYR A 522 -9.91 -20.98 -7.59
C TYR A 522 -9.12 -20.17 -8.60
N TYR A 523 -8.25 -19.29 -8.12
CA TYR A 523 -7.45 -18.40 -8.93
C TYR A 523 -5.99 -18.82 -8.87
N PHE A 524 -5.36 -18.93 -10.04
CA PHE A 524 -3.91 -19.07 -10.15
C PHE A 524 -3.38 -17.93 -11.00
N GLY A 525 -2.36 -17.24 -10.51
CA GLY A 525 -1.79 -16.12 -11.25
C GLY A 525 -0.35 -15.82 -10.94
N CYS A 526 0.18 -14.94 -11.77
CA CYS A 526 1.47 -14.32 -11.59
C CYS A 526 1.37 -12.84 -11.88
N ALA A 527 2.16 -12.06 -11.16
CA ALA A 527 2.28 -10.63 -11.37
C ALA A 527 3.74 -10.20 -11.31
N ASN A 528 4.04 -9.08 -11.93
CA ASN A 528 5.36 -8.51 -11.98
C ASN A 528 5.28 -7.01 -11.85
N ASN A 529 6.11 -6.42 -11.00
CA ASN A 529 6.19 -4.98 -10.84
C ASN A 529 7.65 -4.56 -10.68
N GLY A 530 8.04 -3.46 -11.32
CA GLY A 530 9.39 -2.96 -11.22
C GLY A 530 9.71 -1.93 -12.29
N HIS A 531 10.99 -1.67 -12.45
CA HIS A 531 11.47 -0.71 -13.43
C HIS A 531 12.77 -1.17 -14.08
N CYS A 532 13.02 -0.66 -15.28
CA CYS A 532 14.29 -0.72 -15.96
C CYS A 532 14.63 0.69 -16.42
N GLU A 533 15.67 1.28 -15.81
CA GLU A 533 16.00 2.68 -16.01
C GLU A 533 14.78 3.58 -15.76
N ARG A 534 14.35 4.36 -16.75
CA ARG A 534 13.21 5.28 -16.69
C ARG A 534 11.86 4.64 -17.02
N TYR A 535 11.85 3.37 -17.41
CA TYR A 535 10.62 2.65 -17.77
C TYR A 535 10.15 1.82 -16.59
N ASN A 536 8.93 2.05 -16.12
CA ASN A 536 8.29 1.21 -15.12
C ASN A 536 7.32 0.24 -15.81
N PHE A 537 7.24 -0.98 -15.30
CA PHE A 537 6.42 -2.06 -15.83
C PHE A 537 5.62 -2.69 -14.70
N SER A 538 4.33 -2.92 -14.96
CA SER A 538 3.44 -3.63 -14.04
C SER A 538 2.54 -4.56 -14.84
N ASN A 539 2.69 -5.87 -14.65
CA ASN A 539 1.96 -6.89 -15.37
C ASN A 539 1.28 -7.86 -14.41
N ALA A 540 0.11 -8.37 -14.76
CA ALA A 540 -0.58 -9.43 -14.04
C ALA A 540 -1.33 -10.34 -15.00
N PHE A 541 -1.35 -11.63 -14.68
CA PHE A 541 -2.16 -12.62 -15.39
C PHE A 541 -2.78 -13.56 -14.36
N TYR A 542 -4.08 -13.82 -14.52
CA TYR A 542 -4.85 -14.72 -13.67
C TYR A 542 -5.72 -15.63 -14.51
N TYR A 543 -5.77 -16.90 -14.10
CA TYR A 543 -6.73 -17.87 -14.56
C TYR A 543 -7.61 -18.29 -13.39
N VAL A 544 -8.92 -18.25 -13.56
CA VAL A 544 -9.89 -18.73 -12.57
C VAL A 544 -10.59 -19.97 -13.10
N PHE A 545 -10.75 -20.95 -12.22
CA PHE A 545 -11.50 -22.16 -12.47
C PHE A 545 -12.30 -22.56 -11.24
N GLY A 546 -13.36 -23.36 -11.41
CA GLY A 546 -14.24 -23.68 -10.29
C GLY A 546 -15.63 -24.06 -10.73
N LYS A 547 -16.60 -23.82 -9.86
CA LYS A 547 -17.99 -24.15 -10.08
C LYS A 547 -18.93 -23.17 -9.38
N ASP A 548 -19.99 -22.78 -10.07
CA ASP A 548 -21.16 -22.09 -9.52
C ASP A 548 -22.33 -23.07 -9.57
N ASP A 549 -22.88 -23.43 -8.41
CA ASP A 549 -23.91 -24.47 -8.30
C ASP A 549 -25.27 -24.03 -8.89
N LEU A 550 -25.52 -22.71 -9.01
CA LEU A 550 -26.71 -22.17 -9.69
C LEU A 550 -26.51 -20.68 -10.01
N ASN A 551 -25.97 -20.39 -11.19
CA ASN A 551 -25.79 -19.01 -11.60
C ASN A 551 -27.16 -18.32 -11.83
N PRO A 552 -27.42 -17.12 -11.28
CA PRO A 552 -28.71 -16.45 -11.42
C PRO A 552 -29.07 -16.10 -12.86
N ILE A 553 -28.10 -15.73 -13.70
CA ILE A 553 -28.32 -15.31 -15.09
C ILE A 553 -28.47 -16.54 -16.00
N ALA A 554 -27.55 -17.51 -15.91
CA ALA A 554 -27.64 -18.75 -16.69
C ALA A 554 -28.81 -19.66 -16.25
N GLY A 555 -29.27 -19.50 -15.00
CA GLY A 555 -30.39 -20.26 -14.41
C GLY A 555 -30.06 -21.73 -14.15
N LYS A 556 -28.78 -22.10 -14.11
CA LYS A 556 -28.30 -23.48 -13.94
C LYS A 556 -26.87 -23.51 -13.37
N GLU A 557 -26.43 -24.72 -13.04
CA GLU A 557 -25.05 -25.02 -12.67
C GLU A 557 -24.09 -24.74 -13.84
N VAL A 558 -22.95 -24.09 -13.56
CA VAL A 558 -21.92 -23.78 -14.56
C VAL A 558 -20.51 -24.07 -14.04
N ASP A 559 -19.64 -24.58 -14.91
CA ASP A 559 -18.21 -24.74 -14.64
C ASP A 559 -17.46 -23.44 -14.97
N ILE A 560 -16.69 -22.93 -14.03
CA ILE A 560 -15.96 -21.65 -14.20
C ILE A 560 -14.65 -21.90 -14.95
N SER A 561 -14.36 -21.10 -15.98
CA SER A 561 -13.06 -21.08 -16.66
C SER A 561 -12.81 -19.75 -17.37
N ALA A 562 -12.21 -18.78 -16.68
CA ALA A 562 -12.04 -17.43 -17.18
C ALA A 562 -10.62 -16.88 -16.99
N TYR A 563 -10.26 -15.81 -17.70
CA TYR A 563 -8.91 -15.25 -17.73
C TYR A 563 -8.93 -13.73 -17.49
N MET A 564 -7.85 -13.25 -16.89
CA MET A 564 -7.57 -11.82 -16.75
C MET A 564 -6.12 -11.52 -17.07
N PHE A 565 -5.89 -10.40 -17.74
CA PHE A 565 -4.58 -9.88 -18.09
C PHE A 565 -4.53 -8.37 -17.87
N ALA A 566 -3.47 -7.89 -17.26
CA ALA A 566 -3.19 -6.46 -17.11
C ALA A 566 -1.73 -6.17 -17.41
N SER A 567 -1.46 -5.09 -18.14
CA SER A 567 -0.13 -4.62 -18.47
C SER A 567 -0.09 -3.10 -18.49
N GLU A 568 0.80 -2.51 -17.72
CA GLU A 568 1.03 -1.07 -17.65
C GLU A 568 2.51 -0.77 -17.82
N ILE A 569 2.77 0.21 -18.69
CA ILE A 569 4.10 0.74 -18.95
C ILE A 569 4.04 2.23 -18.66
N SER A 570 5.01 2.74 -17.91
CA SER A 570 5.17 4.19 -17.74
C SER A 570 6.60 4.64 -17.96
N TYR A 571 6.75 5.89 -18.34
CA TYR A 571 8.02 6.54 -18.61
C TYR A 571 8.14 7.84 -17.82
N ASP A 572 9.18 7.91 -16.99
CA ASP A 572 9.41 9.05 -16.11
C ASP A 572 10.37 10.06 -16.73
N ARG A 573 9.92 11.32 -16.79
CA ARG A 573 10.70 12.45 -17.27
C ARG A 573 10.56 13.63 -16.31
N ASP A 574 11.55 13.76 -15.44
CA ASP A 574 11.69 14.85 -14.46
C ASP A 574 10.44 14.97 -13.57
N TRP A 575 9.50 15.87 -13.90
CA TRP A 575 8.26 16.13 -13.16
C TRP A 575 7.00 15.57 -13.83
N VAL A 576 7.14 14.86 -14.96
CA VAL A 576 6.02 14.26 -15.71
C VAL A 576 6.24 12.76 -15.89
N ARG A 577 5.20 11.97 -15.63
CA ARG A 577 5.11 10.54 -15.94
C ARG A 577 4.05 10.32 -17.01
N PHE A 578 4.45 9.69 -18.10
CA PHE A 578 3.52 9.20 -19.12
C PHE A 578 3.23 7.73 -18.86
N ARG A 579 1.97 7.33 -18.91
CA ARG A 579 1.53 5.97 -18.63
C ARG A 579 0.62 5.47 -19.73
N THR A 580 0.72 4.20 -20.06
CA THR A 580 -0.26 3.52 -20.90
C THR A 580 -0.49 2.13 -20.33
N SER A 581 -1.76 1.73 -20.31
CA SER A 581 -2.18 0.49 -19.67
C SER A 581 -3.20 -0.23 -20.53
N TYR A 582 -3.16 -1.56 -20.50
CA TYR A 582 -4.16 -2.43 -21.10
C TYR A 582 -4.64 -3.41 -20.03
N PHE A 583 -5.95 -3.45 -19.84
CA PHE A 583 -6.62 -4.39 -18.96
C PHE A 583 -7.63 -5.20 -19.77
N TYR A 584 -7.66 -6.50 -19.50
CA TYR A 584 -8.52 -7.47 -20.13
C TYR A 584 -9.05 -8.42 -19.06
N ASN A 585 -10.36 -8.59 -19.00
CA ASN A 585 -10.99 -9.71 -18.31
C ASN A 585 -11.99 -10.34 -19.28
N SER A 586 -11.96 -11.67 -19.39
CA SER A 586 -12.76 -12.37 -20.39
C SER A 586 -14.26 -12.23 -20.11
N GLY A 587 -15.06 -12.23 -21.17
CA GLY A 587 -16.51 -12.29 -21.12
C GLY A 587 -17.03 -13.72 -21.35
N ASP A 588 -18.29 -13.93 -21.02
CA ASP A 588 -19.04 -15.13 -21.35
C ASP A 588 -19.73 -14.97 -22.70
N SER A 589 -19.34 -15.81 -23.66
CA SER A 589 -19.87 -15.78 -25.03
C SER A 589 -21.20 -16.52 -25.19
N ASP A 590 -21.60 -17.37 -24.23
CA ASP A 590 -22.88 -18.06 -24.27
C ASP A 590 -23.44 -18.31 -22.85
N PRO A 591 -24.29 -17.41 -22.32
CA PRO A 591 -24.85 -17.56 -20.98
C PRO A 591 -25.76 -18.81 -20.82
N ASN A 592 -26.08 -19.51 -21.91
CA ASN A 592 -26.94 -20.69 -21.89
C ASN A 592 -26.15 -22.01 -21.95
N ASP A 593 -24.82 -21.97 -22.01
CA ASP A 593 -23.97 -23.16 -21.99
C ASP A 593 -23.56 -23.57 -20.57
N ASP A 594 -22.84 -24.68 -20.41
CA ASP A 594 -22.49 -25.21 -19.08
C ASP A 594 -21.15 -24.66 -18.55
N THR A 595 -20.55 -23.65 -19.20
CA THR A 595 -19.21 -23.13 -18.91
C THR A 595 -19.18 -21.60 -18.85
N ALA A 596 -19.02 -21.05 -17.65
CA ALA A 596 -18.89 -19.61 -17.45
C ALA A 596 -17.47 -19.13 -17.78
N THR A 597 -17.30 -18.37 -18.87
CA THR A 597 -16.00 -17.80 -19.28
C THR A 597 -15.81 -16.32 -18.92
N GLY A 598 -16.79 -15.69 -18.27
CA GLY A 598 -16.67 -14.33 -17.74
C GLY A 598 -15.78 -14.28 -16.49
N PHE A 599 -14.83 -13.35 -16.43
CA PHE A 599 -13.91 -13.25 -15.29
C PHE A 599 -14.44 -12.26 -14.23
N ASP A 600 -14.46 -12.71 -12.97
CA ASP A 600 -14.73 -11.87 -11.80
C ASP A 600 -13.77 -12.19 -10.64
N ALA A 601 -13.53 -11.20 -9.80
CA ALA A 601 -12.59 -11.23 -8.68
C ALA A 601 -13.33 -11.12 -7.34
N ILE A 602 -12.70 -11.61 -6.26
CA ILE A 602 -13.31 -11.73 -4.93
C ILE A 602 -13.65 -10.33 -4.38
N PHE A 603 -12.62 -9.51 -4.16
CA PHE A 603 -12.74 -8.10 -3.75
C PHE A 603 -11.69 -7.26 -4.50
N PRO A 604 -11.92 -7.00 -5.79
CA PRO A 604 -10.99 -6.20 -6.59
C PRO A 604 -11.01 -4.75 -6.12
N GLU A 605 -9.84 -4.16 -5.99
CA GLU A 605 -9.65 -2.70 -5.86
C GLU A 605 -8.33 -2.31 -6.53
N PRO A 606 -8.27 -2.46 -7.87
CA PRO A 606 -7.02 -2.35 -8.59
C PRO A 606 -6.59 -0.88 -8.74
N ASN A 607 -5.44 -0.51 -8.19
CA ASN A 607 -4.81 0.77 -8.51
C ASN A 607 -4.13 0.68 -9.89
N PHE A 608 -4.94 0.72 -10.95
CA PHE A 608 -4.50 0.49 -12.33
C PHE A 608 -5.27 1.41 -13.28
N ALA A 609 -4.66 1.84 -14.39
CA ALA A 609 -5.33 2.64 -15.42
C ALA A 609 -6.05 3.92 -14.90
N GLY A 610 -5.52 4.52 -13.82
CA GLY A 610 -6.11 5.73 -13.23
C GLY A 610 -7.52 5.53 -12.65
N GLN A 611 -7.86 4.29 -12.28
CA GLN A 611 -9.15 3.86 -11.75
C GLN A 611 -9.73 4.79 -10.67
N GLU A 612 -8.90 5.31 -9.76
CA GLU A 612 -9.31 6.19 -8.65
C GLU A 612 -10.07 7.45 -9.11
N PHE A 613 -9.71 7.98 -10.29
CA PHE A 613 -10.33 9.18 -10.87
C PHE A 613 -11.28 8.84 -12.03
N SER A 614 -11.33 7.58 -12.47
CA SER A 614 -12.15 7.12 -13.61
C SER A 614 -13.63 7.09 -13.23
N PHE A 615 -14.51 7.50 -14.15
CA PHE A 615 -15.95 7.32 -13.97
C PHE A 615 -16.31 5.83 -13.89
N TRP A 616 -15.83 5.03 -14.85
CA TRP A 616 -16.08 3.59 -14.95
C TRP A 616 -15.53 2.80 -13.76
N GLY A 617 -14.31 3.14 -13.35
CA GLY A 617 -13.59 2.44 -12.29
C GLY A 617 -14.03 2.79 -10.87
N ARG A 618 -14.48 4.03 -10.65
CA ARG A 618 -14.87 4.53 -9.32
C ARG A 618 -16.34 4.31 -9.02
N GLN A 619 -17.22 4.46 -10.01
CA GLN A 619 -18.66 4.48 -9.77
C GLN A 619 -19.31 3.10 -9.93
N ALA A 620 -20.32 2.83 -9.09
CA ALA A 620 -21.17 1.66 -9.24
C ALA A 620 -22.27 1.93 -10.27
N VAL A 621 -22.07 1.52 -11.52
CA VAL A 621 -23.08 1.67 -12.58
C VAL A 621 -24.08 0.53 -12.45
N ARG A 622 -25.32 0.86 -12.08
CA ARG A 622 -26.38 -0.15 -11.89
C ARG A 622 -27.03 -0.54 -13.20
N LEU A 623 -27.30 -1.83 -13.35
CA LEU A 623 -28.04 -2.42 -14.47
C LEU A 623 -29.06 -3.41 -13.91
N PHE A 624 -30.21 -2.89 -13.46
CA PHE A 624 -31.36 -3.65 -12.94
C PHE A 624 -31.02 -4.71 -11.88
N GLY A 625 -31.16 -4.46 -10.58
CA GLY A 625 -30.90 -5.52 -9.57
C GLY A 625 -29.43 -5.98 -9.46
N VAL A 626 -28.59 -5.74 -10.46
CA VAL A 626 -27.13 -5.91 -10.44
C VAL A 626 -26.39 -4.62 -10.78
N GLU A 627 -25.08 -4.59 -10.56
CA GLU A 627 -24.18 -3.52 -10.99
C GLU A 627 -23.39 -4.00 -12.21
N LEU A 628 -23.51 -3.28 -13.34
CA LEU A 628 -22.72 -3.53 -14.55
C LEU A 628 -21.22 -3.52 -14.22
N THR A 629 -20.78 -2.49 -13.50
CA THR A 629 -19.47 -2.42 -12.85
C THR A 629 -19.68 -2.02 -11.39
N ASN A 630 -18.96 -2.67 -10.48
CA ASN A 630 -19.03 -2.29 -9.08
C ASN A 630 -18.16 -1.07 -8.77
N ARG A 631 -18.49 -0.41 -7.66
CA ARG A 631 -17.67 0.65 -7.09
C ARG A 631 -16.24 0.18 -6.78
N GLU A 632 -15.28 1.03 -7.13
CA GLU A 632 -13.86 0.78 -7.01
C GLU A 632 -13.35 -0.53 -7.66
N ALA A 633 -13.92 -0.90 -8.81
CA ALA A 633 -13.54 -2.08 -9.59
C ALA A 633 -13.47 -1.73 -11.08
N LEU A 634 -12.74 -2.53 -11.86
CA LEU A 634 -12.61 -2.32 -13.31
C LEU A 634 -13.55 -3.21 -14.13
N GLY A 635 -13.79 -4.45 -13.67
CA GLY A 635 -14.48 -5.46 -14.47
C GLY A 635 -15.98 -5.20 -14.59
N ALA A 636 -16.53 -5.47 -15.79
CA ALA A 636 -17.97 -5.50 -16.02
C ALA A 636 -18.57 -6.82 -15.51
N ASN A 637 -18.65 -7.02 -14.19
CA ASN A 637 -18.92 -8.33 -13.58
C ASN A 637 -20.40 -8.63 -13.31
N MET A 638 -21.31 -7.65 -13.45
CA MET A 638 -22.76 -7.87 -13.30
C MET A 638 -23.17 -8.52 -11.98
N ARG A 639 -22.46 -8.24 -10.89
CA ARG A 639 -22.86 -8.71 -9.54
C ARG A 639 -23.59 -7.63 -8.78
N ASN A 640 -24.45 -7.98 -7.83
CA ASN A 640 -25.30 -7.00 -7.16
C ASN A 640 -24.53 -5.89 -6.42
N THR A 641 -23.53 -6.25 -5.64
CA THR A 641 -22.63 -5.29 -4.99
C THR A 641 -21.24 -5.90 -4.78
N LYS A 642 -20.20 -5.04 -4.67
CA LYS A 642 -18.81 -5.46 -4.41
C LYS A 642 -18.60 -6.24 -3.11
N PHE A 643 -19.31 -5.91 -2.04
CA PHE A 643 -19.01 -6.47 -0.72
C PHE A 643 -20.00 -7.55 -0.28
N GLN A 644 -21.28 -7.31 -0.54
CA GLN A 644 -22.33 -8.24 -0.13
C GLN A 644 -22.71 -9.21 -1.24
N GLY A 645 -22.61 -8.85 -2.52
CA GLY A 645 -22.90 -9.78 -3.63
C GLY A 645 -21.90 -10.94 -3.72
N GLN A 646 -22.32 -12.04 -4.36
CA GLN A 646 -21.44 -13.17 -4.70
C GLN A 646 -20.70 -12.86 -6.01
N THR A 647 -19.55 -13.51 -6.24
CA THR A 647 -18.80 -13.34 -7.51
C THR A 647 -19.59 -13.96 -8.67
N ASN A 648 -19.68 -13.25 -9.81
CA ASN A 648 -20.45 -13.70 -10.96
C ASN A 648 -19.57 -13.91 -12.20
N PHE A 649 -19.50 -15.14 -12.70
CA PHE A 649 -18.68 -15.52 -13.86
C PHE A 649 -19.46 -15.56 -15.19
N VAL A 650 -20.77 -15.30 -15.17
CA VAL A 650 -21.59 -15.08 -16.37
C VAL A 650 -21.73 -13.57 -16.54
N ASN A 651 -20.76 -12.98 -17.22
CA ASN A 651 -20.61 -11.52 -17.34
C ASN A 651 -19.97 -11.13 -18.69
N PRO A 652 -20.14 -9.89 -19.18
CA PRO A 652 -19.66 -9.47 -20.51
C PRO A 652 -18.15 -9.27 -20.63
N GLY A 653 -17.39 -9.25 -19.53
CA GLY A 653 -15.96 -8.93 -19.56
C GLY A 653 -15.66 -7.49 -20.01
N LEU A 654 -14.38 -7.16 -20.15
CA LEU A 654 -13.92 -5.81 -20.50
C LEU A 654 -12.55 -5.83 -21.18
N HIS A 655 -12.43 -5.03 -22.24
CA HIS A 655 -11.19 -4.46 -22.73
C HIS A 655 -11.11 -2.99 -22.31
N LEU A 656 -10.00 -2.62 -21.68
CA LEU A 656 -9.70 -1.24 -21.30
C LEU A 656 -8.31 -0.86 -21.81
N PHE A 657 -8.25 0.20 -22.62
CA PHE A 657 -7.00 0.84 -23.01
C PHE A 657 -6.88 2.24 -22.39
N ASN A 658 -5.78 2.49 -21.69
CA ASN A 658 -5.52 3.73 -20.96
C ASN A 658 -4.34 4.50 -21.56
N LEU A 659 -4.50 5.83 -21.61
CA LEU A 659 -3.43 6.81 -21.72
C LEU A 659 -3.49 7.73 -20.49
N GLY A 660 -2.41 7.76 -19.72
CA GLY A 660 -2.29 8.53 -18.49
C GLY A 660 -1.13 9.53 -18.51
N LEU A 661 -1.32 10.66 -17.83
CA LEU A 661 -0.30 11.68 -17.58
C LEU A 661 -0.40 12.14 -16.13
N ASP A 662 0.65 11.85 -15.36
CA ASP A 662 0.80 12.36 -13.99
C ASP A 662 1.88 13.45 -14.02
N ALA A 663 1.62 14.61 -13.40
CA ALA A 663 2.58 15.70 -13.38
C ALA A 663 2.65 16.40 -12.01
N ASP A 664 3.86 16.50 -11.48
CA ASP A 664 4.16 17.22 -10.25
C ASP A 664 4.38 18.71 -10.57
N ILE A 665 3.28 19.47 -10.62
CA ILE A 665 3.28 20.90 -10.98
C ILE A 665 4.12 21.72 -10.00
N THR A 666 4.02 21.38 -8.72
CA THR A 666 4.90 21.89 -7.64
C THR A 666 5.18 20.75 -6.68
N PRO A 667 6.17 20.87 -5.75
CA PRO A 667 6.37 19.85 -4.72
C PRO A 667 5.13 19.54 -3.87
N ARG A 668 4.15 20.45 -3.83
CA ARG A 668 2.92 20.32 -3.05
C ARG A 668 1.71 19.94 -3.89
N VAL A 669 1.78 20.02 -5.22
CA VAL A 669 0.61 19.91 -6.10
C VAL A 669 0.93 18.97 -7.25
N LYS A 670 0.16 17.89 -7.34
CA LYS A 670 0.23 16.91 -8.41
C LYS A 670 -1.09 16.87 -9.17
N THR A 671 -1.04 16.73 -10.48
CA THR A 671 -2.21 16.46 -11.32
C THR A 671 -2.09 15.09 -11.97
N ILE A 672 -3.22 14.41 -12.13
CA ILE A 672 -3.34 13.07 -12.69
C ILE A 672 -4.42 13.15 -13.78
N ASN A 673 -4.11 12.78 -15.01
CA ASN A 673 -5.06 12.87 -16.12
C ASN A 673 -5.09 11.53 -16.84
N ASN A 674 -6.28 11.01 -17.12
CA ASN A 674 -6.44 9.71 -17.78
C ASN A 674 -7.49 9.78 -18.88
N LEU A 675 -7.27 8.99 -19.92
CA LEU A 675 -8.21 8.67 -20.97
C LEU A 675 -8.29 7.15 -21.08
N ASN A 676 -9.46 6.59 -20.83
CA ASN A 676 -9.79 5.17 -20.88
C ASN A 676 -10.76 4.92 -22.03
N LEU A 677 -10.39 4.02 -22.95
CA LEU A 677 -11.27 3.50 -23.99
C LEU A 677 -11.75 2.12 -23.56
N LEU A 678 -13.07 1.91 -23.60
CA LEU A 678 -13.73 0.77 -22.96
C LEU A 678 -14.57 -0.01 -23.98
N TRP A 679 -14.42 -1.33 -24.01
CA TRP A 679 -15.27 -2.25 -24.78
C TRP A 679 -15.65 -3.48 -23.95
N PHE A 680 -16.86 -3.99 -24.10
CA PHE A 680 -17.19 -5.33 -23.67
C PHE A 680 -16.36 -6.36 -24.44
N ASP A 681 -15.95 -7.45 -23.78
CA ASP A 681 -15.34 -8.59 -24.48
C ASP A 681 -16.42 -9.32 -25.28
N GLU A 682 -17.53 -9.64 -24.62
CA GLU A 682 -18.72 -10.29 -25.18
C GLU A 682 -20.00 -9.61 -24.68
N THR A 683 -21.09 -9.69 -25.45
CA THR A 683 -22.34 -8.92 -25.20
C THR A 683 -23.56 -9.81 -25.00
N GLU A 684 -23.43 -11.11 -25.27
CA GLU A 684 -24.49 -12.11 -25.24
C GLU A 684 -25.16 -12.22 -23.85
N VAL A 685 -24.38 -12.02 -22.79
CA VAL A 685 -24.90 -11.93 -21.41
C VAL A 685 -25.83 -10.73 -21.25
N LEU A 686 -25.44 -9.55 -21.75
CA LEU A 686 -26.25 -8.33 -21.66
C LEU A 686 -27.53 -8.44 -22.49
N GLU A 687 -27.42 -9.01 -23.69
CA GLU A 687 -28.55 -9.27 -24.58
C GLU A 687 -29.57 -10.22 -23.95
N THR A 688 -29.09 -11.32 -23.38
CA THR A 688 -29.92 -12.28 -22.65
C THR A 688 -30.55 -11.65 -21.42
N TYR A 689 -29.77 -10.86 -20.68
CA TYR A 689 -30.20 -10.22 -19.45
C TYR A 689 -31.30 -9.18 -19.66
N LEU A 690 -31.15 -8.34 -20.68
CA LEU A 690 -32.06 -7.24 -20.99
C LEU A 690 -33.19 -7.61 -21.95
N PHE A 691 -33.17 -8.82 -22.52
CA PHE A 691 -34.09 -9.26 -23.57
C PHE A 691 -34.08 -8.34 -24.79
N VAL A 692 -32.89 -7.83 -25.14
CA VAL A 692 -32.64 -7.02 -26.34
C VAL A 692 -31.82 -7.84 -27.34
N ASN A 693 -31.83 -7.43 -28.60
CA ASN A 693 -30.96 -8.04 -29.61
C ASN A 693 -29.83 -7.06 -29.93
N ASP A 694 -28.61 -7.58 -30.08
CA ASP A 694 -27.47 -6.85 -30.66
C ASP A 694 -27.07 -5.62 -29.83
N VAL A 695 -26.29 -5.83 -28.76
CA VAL A 695 -25.67 -4.76 -27.98
C VAL A 695 -24.28 -4.48 -28.54
N ASP A 696 -23.96 -3.23 -28.85
CA ASP A 696 -22.64 -2.88 -29.36
C ASP A 696 -21.53 -3.09 -28.31
N LYS A 697 -20.33 -3.50 -28.76
CA LYS A 697 -19.21 -3.74 -27.84
C LYS A 697 -18.60 -2.46 -27.28
N PHE A 698 -18.66 -1.34 -27.99
CA PHE A 698 -18.00 -0.10 -27.56
C PHE A 698 -18.78 0.62 -26.47
N ILE A 699 -18.30 0.54 -25.24
CA ILE A 699 -18.92 1.17 -24.06
C ILE A 699 -18.77 2.69 -24.15
N GLY A 700 -17.56 3.17 -24.47
CA GLY A 700 -17.32 4.61 -24.55
C GLY A 700 -15.90 5.02 -24.17
N THR A 701 -15.75 6.34 -23.96
CA THR A 701 -14.50 6.97 -23.56
C THR A 701 -14.65 7.65 -22.20
N ASP A 702 -13.92 7.16 -21.21
CA ASP A 702 -13.85 7.76 -19.88
C ASP A 702 -12.64 8.70 -19.80
N ILE A 703 -12.90 9.97 -19.48
CA ILE A 703 -11.90 11.02 -19.34
C ILE A 703 -11.93 11.51 -17.90
N SER A 704 -10.78 11.54 -17.25
CA SER A 704 -10.66 12.03 -15.89
C SER A 704 -9.46 12.94 -15.66
N THR A 705 -9.65 13.87 -14.73
CA THR A 705 -8.60 14.75 -14.21
C THR A 705 -8.69 14.81 -12.69
N GLY A 706 -7.54 14.67 -12.05
CA GLY A 706 -7.35 14.65 -10.62
C GLY A 706 -6.33 15.70 -10.20
N LEU A 707 -6.49 16.21 -8.98
CA LEU A 707 -5.60 17.13 -8.32
C LEU A 707 -5.34 16.63 -6.89
N GLU A 708 -4.07 16.55 -6.53
CA GLU A 708 -3.62 16.20 -5.20
C GLU A 708 -2.82 17.38 -4.63
N TRP A 709 -3.17 17.83 -3.43
CA TRP A 709 -2.52 18.94 -2.74
C TRP A 709 -2.08 18.56 -1.33
N ARG A 710 -0.76 18.61 -1.10
CA ARG A 710 -0.08 18.36 0.18
C ARG A 710 0.59 19.64 0.68
N PRO A 711 -0.12 20.54 1.38
CA PRO A 711 0.41 21.84 1.79
C PRO A 711 1.66 21.75 2.68
N LEU A 712 1.75 20.69 3.49
CA LEU A 712 2.83 20.47 4.44
C LEU A 712 3.94 19.55 3.90
N LEU A 713 3.84 19.09 2.64
CA LEU A 713 4.74 18.09 2.04
C LEU A 713 4.78 16.74 2.79
N ASN A 714 3.77 16.50 3.63
CA ASN A 714 3.51 15.25 4.33
C ASN A 714 2.03 14.88 4.13
N ASN A 715 1.61 13.75 4.69
CA ASN A 715 0.25 13.24 4.56
C ASN A 715 -0.69 13.70 5.71
N ASN A 716 -0.21 14.51 6.65
CA ASN A 716 -1.04 15.04 7.75
C ASN A 716 -2.21 15.90 7.25
N VAL A 717 -2.01 16.58 6.12
CA VAL A 717 -3.08 17.28 5.41
C VAL A 717 -2.96 16.92 3.94
N LEU A 718 -3.96 16.19 3.45
CA LEU A 718 -4.09 15.83 2.05
C LEU A 718 -5.46 16.30 1.55
N VAL A 719 -5.45 17.05 0.45
CA VAL A 719 -6.67 17.37 -0.28
C VAL A 719 -6.58 16.72 -1.65
N LEU A 720 -7.54 15.86 -1.95
CA LEU A 720 -7.67 15.21 -3.24
C LEU A 720 -8.98 15.65 -3.89
N GLY A 721 -8.96 15.92 -5.18
CA GLY A 721 -10.17 16.23 -5.94
C GLY A 721 -10.09 15.65 -7.33
N GLY A 722 -11.23 15.19 -7.84
CA GLY A 722 -11.33 14.56 -9.15
C GLY A 722 -12.58 14.98 -9.89
N LEU A 723 -12.48 15.03 -11.21
CA LEU A 723 -13.60 15.14 -12.14
C LEU A 723 -13.44 14.08 -13.23
N ALA A 724 -14.53 13.38 -13.52
CA ALA A 724 -14.58 12.29 -14.48
C ALA A 724 -15.84 12.40 -15.33
N THR A 725 -15.75 11.99 -16.59
CA THR A 725 -16.90 11.90 -17.48
C THR A 725 -16.79 10.64 -18.33
N LEU A 726 -17.90 9.91 -18.46
CA LEU A 726 -18.03 8.83 -19.44
C LEU A 726 -18.78 9.40 -20.64
N ILE A 727 -18.06 9.53 -21.75
CA ILE A 727 -18.66 9.81 -23.06
C ILE A 727 -19.18 8.49 -23.59
N SER A 728 -20.50 8.35 -23.58
CA SER A 728 -21.19 7.11 -23.98
C SER A 728 -20.85 6.76 -25.42
N GLY A 729 -20.50 5.49 -25.65
CA GLY A 729 -20.48 4.86 -26.96
C GLY A 729 -21.76 4.07 -27.20
N GLU A 730 -21.91 3.53 -28.41
CA GLU A 730 -23.10 2.80 -28.86
C GLU A 730 -23.53 1.70 -27.85
N GLY A 731 -22.57 0.94 -27.33
CA GLY A 731 -22.83 -0.12 -26.36
C GLY A 731 -23.40 0.37 -25.02
N PHE A 732 -22.96 1.54 -24.53
CA PHE A 732 -23.55 2.11 -23.31
C PHE A 732 -24.91 2.79 -23.60
N GLU A 733 -25.05 3.39 -24.77
CA GLU A 733 -26.32 3.95 -25.22
C GLU A 733 -27.40 2.86 -25.37
N ASP A 734 -27.06 1.68 -25.88
CA ASP A 734 -28.00 0.55 -26.03
C ASP A 734 -28.55 0.07 -24.68
N LEU A 735 -27.74 0.13 -23.61
CA LEU A 735 -28.15 -0.28 -22.27
C LEU A 735 -29.02 0.76 -21.56
N PHE A 736 -28.78 2.05 -21.80
CA PHE A 736 -29.32 3.15 -20.98
C PHE A 736 -30.16 4.18 -21.76
N ARG A 737 -30.53 3.88 -23.01
CA ARG A 737 -31.30 4.78 -23.86
C ARG A 737 -32.63 5.20 -23.23
N THR A 738 -32.93 6.49 -23.32
CA THR A 738 -34.24 7.07 -22.95
C THR A 738 -35.16 7.17 -24.18
N LEU A 739 -36.48 7.23 -23.98
CA LEU A 739 -37.48 7.36 -25.05
C LEU A 739 -37.31 8.68 -25.83
N GLU A 740 -36.85 9.74 -25.18
CA GLU A 740 -36.54 11.04 -25.80
C GLU A 740 -35.21 11.08 -26.58
N GLY A 741 -34.44 9.98 -26.58
CA GLY A 741 -33.53 9.63 -27.67
C GLY A 741 -32.07 10.04 -27.56
N ASP A 742 -31.60 10.55 -26.41
CA ASP A 742 -30.17 10.84 -26.21
C ASP A 742 -29.70 10.43 -24.80
N THR A 743 -28.64 9.63 -24.74
CA THR A 743 -28.06 9.14 -23.48
C THR A 743 -27.08 10.21 -23.01
N ARG A 744 -27.44 10.96 -21.96
CA ARG A 744 -26.59 12.06 -21.49
C ARG A 744 -25.26 11.51 -20.99
N ASN A 745 -24.16 12.13 -21.42
CA ASN A 745 -22.84 11.86 -20.85
C ASN A 745 -22.90 12.07 -19.33
N HIS A 746 -22.43 11.06 -18.59
CA HIS A 746 -22.46 11.10 -17.13
C HIS A 746 -21.19 11.73 -16.60
N VAL A 747 -21.34 12.59 -15.59
CA VAL A 747 -20.23 13.25 -14.90
C VAL A 747 -20.20 12.83 -13.43
N ALA A 748 -19.01 12.61 -12.91
CA ALA A 748 -18.77 12.42 -11.49
C ALA A 748 -17.65 13.35 -11.02
N GLY A 749 -17.77 13.86 -9.81
CA GLY A 749 -16.77 14.70 -9.18
C GLY A 749 -16.70 14.44 -7.70
N PHE A 750 -15.50 14.54 -7.13
CA PHE A 750 -15.32 14.40 -5.70
C PHE A 750 -14.28 15.36 -5.15
N LEU A 751 -14.41 15.63 -3.85
CA LEU A 751 -13.44 16.32 -3.02
C LEU A 751 -13.26 15.52 -1.75
N GLU A 752 -12.01 15.20 -1.44
CA GLU A 752 -11.61 14.47 -0.25
C GLU A 752 -10.63 15.33 0.56
N LEU A 753 -10.84 15.36 1.87
CA LEU A 753 -9.94 15.97 2.84
C LEU A 753 -9.54 14.92 3.87
N VAL A 754 -8.25 14.62 3.94
CA VAL A 754 -7.68 13.74 4.97
C VAL A 754 -6.84 14.59 5.92
N LEU A 755 -7.14 14.46 7.21
CA LEU A 755 -6.39 15.03 8.32
C LEU A 755 -5.85 13.89 9.18
N GLU A 756 -4.54 13.77 9.27
CA GLU A 756 -3.85 12.75 10.07
C GLU A 756 -3.03 13.41 11.17
N TYR A 757 -3.17 12.90 12.39
CA TYR A 757 -2.38 13.23 13.57
C TYR A 757 -1.36 12.14 13.85
#